data_AF-A0A7X4LHW3-F1
#
_entry.id   AF-A0A7X4LHW3-F1
#
_cell.length_a   1.000
_cell.length_b   1.000
_cell.length_c   1.000
_cell.angle_alpha   90.00
_cell.angle_beta   90.00
_cell.angle_gamma   90.00
#
_symmetry.space_group_name_H-M   'P 1'
#
loop_
_entity.id
_entity.type
_entity.pdbx_description
1 polymer ?
#
loop_
_entity_poly.entity_id
_entity_poly.type
_entity_poly.pdbx_seq_one_letter_code
_entity_poly.pdbx_strand_id
1 'polypeptide(L)'
;MKLNRVTLACCSSALFYFSSANALPLYNVSVAADGSADYSSIQAALDNAPNDQSDYVVYIHDGVYHEKLNITRPNTYLIGQNRDKTIITATTANGMLQPNGKKFGTFGSRTVAIDADGVKIRSLTIANGFDFNANQAKSDQDPSKVKNTQAVALLVSNHADKAELKDVNLVGYQDTLYLRAGRSFIDQSQISGNIDFIFGLGTALIKDSNIVARNRHDVAAGEPYGYITAPATNINDPFGIVFKHCRLTKESGVPANSYGLGRPWHPTTTFKDGRYADPNAVGNTTFINCDMDDHIYGWDKMSGHDKNNQTIWFYPQQSRFWEFGNRGPGAKVTTARPQLTTRQAKAYSDEQVLSGWQPDISLARHSLLQGEVLHRSMVFPAQVTVKDSLGKTITTTTDQKGHYRVSVKGMTAPLLVNVDDHSGESCLTSVKRRSMCVAALVVKAKNGGTTTGNVNPFSDLIVSVMAHQAGLLGPQELVAAKTIPAMAKNTWVTANQHFDHAFANILGHYGLDAKEEWDPVSYSSLYHPLMADLASQVLHNRGYDTKTGLAKGTTLTDLAFKPIISLDSNPIYYLSYNQLSNTQQAVKSKDTRVFIVGDSTASYYEPDAFPRTGWGQAFHALVGDNGKVMVVNAARSGRSSKDYINGRWLSLLEPLVKPGDYLFIQFSHNDEKCDGSKPGRGPLDVANLCTYPNNARGEPQFPVGHPEMSLQHELEQYIAFARQHKMHPVFLTSLPRAKMANGHNGLPLNPIQHVTKQNTRHGYAFVGSYTDTVKQTAQRYDIPLIDIQKQMIAIANKEGNWKSMWLAVNTDKYPYYMGRTGRFDKPDTTHFQLRGATMAAEQVLKDIKQQPELKALAMKL
;
A
#
# COMPACT_ATOMS: atom_id res chain seq x y z
N MET A 1 37.74 50.78 50.09
CA MET A 1 36.35 50.33 49.93
C MET A 1 36.30 49.41 48.72
N LYS A 2 36.37 48.09 48.93
CA LYS A 2 36.56 47.08 47.87
C LYS A 2 35.26 46.30 47.62
N LEU A 3 35.10 45.94 46.35
CA LEU A 3 33.99 45.28 45.65
C LEU A 3 33.28 44.15 46.42
N ASN A 4 31.94 44.17 46.41
CA ASN A 4 31.09 42.99 46.53
C ASN A 4 30.53 42.62 45.15
N ARG A 5 30.88 41.43 44.66
CA ARG A 5 30.28 40.79 43.48
C ARG A 5 28.97 40.12 43.90
N VAL A 6 27.87 40.51 43.27
CA VAL A 6 26.61 39.75 43.27
C VAL A 6 26.64 38.81 42.08
N THR A 7 26.61 37.51 42.35
CA THR A 7 26.58 36.45 41.33
C THR A 7 25.14 36.29 40.84
N LEU A 8 24.88 36.68 39.59
CA LEU A 8 23.62 36.42 38.89
C LEU A 8 23.59 34.93 38.52
N ALA A 9 22.65 34.18 39.07
CA ALA A 9 22.37 32.80 38.66
C ALA A 9 21.66 32.81 37.29
N CYS A 10 22.40 32.47 36.23
CA CYS A 10 21.85 32.31 34.90
C CYS A 10 21.07 30.99 34.84
N CYS A 11 19.74 31.07 34.76
CA CYS A 11 18.90 29.94 34.36
C CYS A 11 19.14 29.67 32.87
N SER A 12 20.05 28.76 32.57
CA SER A 12 20.17 28.17 31.24
C SER A 12 19.01 27.20 31.03
N SER A 13 17.90 27.69 30.48
CA SER A 13 16.87 26.85 29.87
C SER A 13 17.47 26.11 28.68
N ALA A 14 17.91 24.88 28.91
CA ALA A 14 18.31 23.96 27.86
C ALA A 14 17.08 23.67 26.98
N LEU A 15 16.98 24.33 25.84
CA LEU A 15 16.14 23.89 24.74
C LEU A 15 16.68 22.53 24.27
N PHE A 16 16.08 21.45 24.78
CA PHE A 16 16.23 20.13 24.18
C PHE A 16 15.58 20.18 22.80
N TYR A 17 16.39 20.40 21.76
CA TYR A 17 16.02 20.03 20.41
C TYR A 17 15.87 18.50 20.38
N PHE A 18 14.64 18.00 20.58
CA PHE A 18 14.32 16.63 20.24
C PHE A 18 14.48 16.50 18.73
N SER A 19 15.57 15.89 18.26
CA SER A 19 15.61 15.40 16.89
C SER A 19 14.53 14.33 16.78
N SER A 20 13.44 14.64 16.09
CA SER A 20 12.40 13.67 15.81
C SER A 20 12.98 12.66 14.82
N ALA A 21 13.34 11.47 15.30
CA ALA A 21 13.70 10.35 14.44
C ALA A 21 12.54 10.02 13.50
N ASN A 22 12.84 9.67 12.26
CA ASN A 22 11.82 9.18 11.33
C ASN A 22 11.50 7.73 11.68
N ALA A 23 10.22 7.39 11.85
CA ALA A 23 9.80 6.00 11.84
C ALA A 23 10.08 5.42 10.45
N LEU A 24 10.72 4.26 10.39
CA LEU A 24 11.24 3.68 9.14
C LEU A 24 10.23 2.76 8.47
N PRO A 25 9.94 3.04 7.20
CA PRO A 25 9.46 2.02 6.29
C PRO A 25 10.04 2.15 4.86
N LEU A 26 9.65 1.17 4.04
CA LEU A 26 10.22 0.73 2.76
C LEU A 26 11.41 -0.22 2.94
N TYR A 27 11.39 -1.34 2.22
CA TYR A 27 12.43 -2.37 2.32
C TYR A 27 13.56 -2.14 1.32
N ASN A 28 14.78 -2.49 1.71
CA ASN A 28 15.97 -2.47 0.86
C ASN A 28 16.04 -3.72 -0.01
N VAL A 29 15.78 -4.89 0.59
CA VAL A 29 15.83 -6.20 -0.06
C VAL A 29 14.67 -7.09 0.39
N SER A 30 14.39 -8.12 -0.39
CA SER A 30 13.33 -9.10 -0.15
C SER A 30 13.88 -10.53 -0.10
N VAL A 31 13.23 -11.38 0.69
CA VAL A 31 13.61 -12.79 0.89
C VAL A 31 12.40 -13.69 0.66
N ALA A 32 12.53 -14.71 -0.17
CA ALA A 32 11.50 -15.71 -0.44
C ALA A 32 12.14 -17.10 -0.55
N ALA A 33 11.66 -18.06 0.24
CA ALA A 33 12.25 -19.40 0.31
C ALA A 33 12.22 -20.17 -1.03
N ASP A 34 11.32 -19.81 -1.94
CA ASP A 34 11.19 -20.40 -3.28
C ASP A 34 12.13 -19.78 -4.33
N GLY A 35 12.92 -18.77 -3.95
CA GLY A 35 13.85 -18.07 -4.82
C GLY A 35 13.21 -16.99 -5.69
N SER A 36 11.96 -16.59 -5.45
CA SER A 36 11.28 -15.55 -6.25
C SER A 36 11.67 -14.10 -5.87
N ALA A 37 12.55 -13.92 -4.89
CA ALA A 37 12.97 -12.63 -4.33
C ALA A 37 14.48 -12.41 -4.47
N ASP A 38 15.01 -11.31 -3.90
CA ASP A 38 16.45 -10.97 -4.00
C ASP A 38 17.36 -12.04 -3.36
N TYR A 39 16.88 -12.69 -2.28
CA TYR A 39 17.56 -13.79 -1.62
C TYR A 39 16.60 -14.95 -1.31
N SER A 40 17.14 -16.16 -1.22
CA SER A 40 16.41 -17.36 -0.79
C SER A 40 16.54 -17.67 0.71
N SER A 41 17.47 -17.03 1.41
CA SER A 41 17.67 -17.16 2.85
C SER A 41 17.85 -15.82 3.55
N ILE A 42 17.40 -15.74 4.80
CA ILE A 42 17.44 -14.49 5.59
C ILE A 42 18.88 -14.18 5.98
N GLN A 43 19.67 -15.18 6.39
CA GLN A 43 21.07 -14.95 6.75
C GLN A 43 21.88 -14.44 5.56
N ALA A 44 21.62 -14.91 4.32
CA ALA A 44 22.31 -14.38 3.15
C ALA A 44 22.01 -12.89 2.91
N ALA A 45 20.76 -12.46 3.13
CA ALA A 45 20.41 -11.05 3.04
C ALA A 45 21.16 -10.22 4.11
N LEU A 46 21.24 -10.73 5.35
CA LEU A 46 21.99 -10.08 6.43
C LEU A 46 23.49 -9.99 6.15
N ASP A 47 24.10 -11.06 5.64
CA ASP A 47 25.53 -11.15 5.34
C ASP A 47 25.94 -10.22 4.19
N ASN A 48 25.02 -9.92 3.27
CA ASN A 48 25.24 -9.03 2.13
C ASN A 48 24.79 -7.58 2.38
N ALA A 49 24.37 -7.25 3.60
CA ALA A 49 24.00 -5.88 3.97
C ALA A 49 25.22 -4.94 3.86
N PRO A 50 25.04 -3.67 3.44
CA PRO A 50 26.13 -2.71 3.36
C PRO A 50 26.71 -2.46 4.76
N ASN A 51 28.04 -2.40 4.86
CA ASN A 51 28.75 -2.13 6.11
C ASN A 51 28.78 -0.63 6.41
N ASP A 52 27.61 -0.06 6.72
CA ASP A 52 27.42 1.34 7.11
C ASP A 52 26.39 1.45 8.25
N GLN A 53 26.11 2.68 8.69
CA GLN A 53 25.17 2.97 9.78
C GLN A 53 23.73 3.22 9.31
N SER A 54 23.46 3.07 8.01
CA SER A 54 22.12 3.32 7.46
C SER A 54 21.13 2.24 7.89
N ASP A 55 19.85 2.55 7.87
CA ASP A 55 18.81 1.55 8.11
C ASP A 55 18.79 0.50 7.00
N TYR A 56 18.78 -0.78 7.40
CA TYR A 56 18.71 -1.91 6.48
C TYR A 56 17.46 -2.74 6.78
N VAL A 57 16.46 -2.58 5.93
CA VAL A 57 15.13 -3.18 6.05
C VAL A 57 15.02 -4.38 5.11
N VAL A 58 14.78 -5.56 5.69
CA VAL A 58 14.60 -6.83 4.97
C VAL A 58 13.14 -7.22 5.03
N TYR A 59 12.50 -7.34 3.86
CA TYR A 59 11.16 -7.89 3.75
C TYR A 59 11.21 -9.40 3.54
N ILE A 60 10.45 -10.16 4.31
CA ILE A 60 10.47 -11.62 4.29
C ILE A 60 9.08 -12.11 3.91
N HIS A 61 8.97 -12.78 2.77
CA HIS A 61 7.73 -13.34 2.28
C HIS A 61 7.18 -14.46 3.18
N ASP A 62 5.94 -14.86 2.96
CA ASP A 62 5.36 -16.03 3.62
C ASP A 62 6.23 -17.28 3.34
N GLY A 63 6.50 -18.08 4.37
CA GLY A 63 7.36 -19.26 4.25
C GLY A 63 7.92 -19.72 5.60
N VAL A 64 8.39 -20.97 5.63
CA VAL A 64 9.11 -21.55 6.79
C VAL A 64 10.60 -21.57 6.48
N TYR A 65 11.36 -20.76 7.20
CA TYR A 65 12.79 -20.56 7.07
C TYR A 65 13.51 -21.36 8.15
N HIS A 66 14.07 -22.50 7.75
CA HIS A 66 14.83 -23.39 8.62
C HIS A 66 16.27 -22.88 8.86
N GLU A 67 16.39 -21.74 9.53
CA GLU A 67 17.64 -20.99 9.68
C GLU A 67 17.94 -20.65 11.14
N LYS A 68 19.24 -20.61 11.47
CA LYS A 68 19.74 -19.93 12.68
C LYS A 68 20.31 -18.58 12.26
N LEU A 69 19.78 -17.50 12.83
CA LEU A 69 20.19 -16.14 12.47
C LEU A 69 21.11 -15.53 13.53
N ASN A 70 22.16 -14.83 13.09
CA ASN A 70 22.92 -13.92 13.93
C ASN A 70 22.87 -12.53 13.31
N ILE A 71 22.18 -11.60 13.97
CA ILE A 71 22.04 -10.21 13.53
C ILE A 71 23.11 -9.39 14.26
N THR A 72 24.20 -9.10 13.55
CA THR A 72 25.38 -8.38 14.07
C THR A 72 25.50 -6.95 13.53
N ARG A 73 24.66 -6.59 12.54
CA ARG A 73 24.61 -5.24 11.96
C ARG A 73 23.61 -4.36 12.72
N PRO A 74 24.02 -3.20 13.25
CA PRO A 74 23.08 -2.23 13.83
C PRO A 74 22.02 -1.75 12.84
N ASN A 75 20.92 -1.19 13.34
CA ASN A 75 19.85 -0.58 12.53
C ASN A 75 19.27 -1.54 11.46
N THR A 76 19.20 -2.83 11.79
CA THR A 76 18.58 -3.86 10.95
C THR A 76 17.10 -4.00 11.29
N TYR A 77 16.23 -4.01 10.28
CA TYR A 77 14.78 -4.20 10.48
C TYR A 77 14.26 -5.37 9.65
N LEU A 78 13.79 -6.43 10.31
CA LEU A 78 13.09 -7.54 9.67
C LEU A 78 11.58 -7.31 9.67
N ILE A 79 10.95 -7.38 8.50
CA ILE A 79 9.48 -7.28 8.34
C ILE A 79 8.99 -8.53 7.64
N GLY A 80 8.19 -9.36 8.33
CA GLY A 80 7.48 -10.46 7.69
C GLY A 80 6.23 -10.00 6.95
N GLN A 81 5.87 -10.74 5.90
CA GLN A 81 4.63 -10.56 5.15
C GLN A 81 3.40 -10.86 6.00
N ASN A 82 3.49 -11.89 6.85
CA ASN A 82 2.43 -12.29 7.75
C ASN A 82 3.01 -12.90 9.01
N ARG A 83 2.55 -12.42 10.17
CA ARG A 83 2.99 -12.91 11.47
C ARG A 83 2.94 -14.43 11.63
N ASP A 84 1.87 -15.06 11.15
CA ASP A 84 1.61 -16.49 11.37
C ASP A 84 2.15 -17.39 10.25
N LYS A 85 2.60 -16.81 9.13
CA LYS A 85 3.07 -17.57 7.96
C LYS A 85 4.53 -17.32 7.58
N THR A 86 5.11 -16.21 7.99
CA THR A 86 6.55 -15.95 7.91
C THR A 86 7.20 -16.49 9.18
N ILE A 87 7.77 -17.70 9.12
CA ILE A 87 8.25 -18.44 10.30
C ILE A 87 9.76 -18.67 10.17
N ILE A 88 10.53 -18.18 11.13
CA ILE A 88 11.96 -18.48 11.29
C ILE A 88 12.09 -19.55 12.36
N THR A 89 12.67 -20.70 12.04
CA THR A 89 12.75 -21.83 12.97
C THR A 89 14.05 -22.60 12.87
N ALA A 90 14.53 -23.06 14.01
CA ALA A 90 15.60 -24.04 14.09
C ALA A 90 15.31 -24.98 15.27
N THR A 91 15.69 -26.24 15.14
CA THR A 91 15.52 -27.23 16.22
C THR A 91 16.85 -27.38 16.95
N THR A 92 16.98 -26.74 18.12
CA THR A 92 18.17 -26.90 18.95
C THR A 92 17.80 -26.76 20.42
N ALA A 93 18.03 -27.81 21.21
CA ALA A 93 18.05 -27.72 22.66
C ALA A 93 19.50 -27.69 23.16
N ASN A 94 19.74 -27.13 24.35
CA ASN A 94 21.07 -27.06 24.96
C ASN A 94 21.79 -28.41 25.05
N GLY A 95 21.06 -29.45 25.45
CA GLY A 95 21.64 -30.77 25.66
C GLY A 95 21.99 -31.49 24.38
N MET A 96 21.52 -31.01 23.22
CA MET A 96 21.90 -31.56 21.93
C MET A 96 23.39 -31.30 21.66
N LEU A 97 24.01 -32.22 20.93
CA LEU A 97 25.44 -32.15 20.60
C LEU A 97 25.64 -31.44 19.27
N GLN A 98 26.65 -30.59 19.22
CA GLN A 98 27.23 -30.05 18.00
C GLN A 98 28.05 -31.12 17.27
N PRO A 99 28.44 -30.92 16.00
CA PRO A 99 29.30 -31.86 15.27
C PRO A 99 30.63 -32.19 15.97
N ASN A 100 31.14 -31.28 16.81
CA ASN A 100 32.36 -31.46 17.60
C ASN A 100 32.14 -32.23 18.93
N GLY A 101 30.95 -32.79 19.17
CA GLY A 101 30.60 -33.54 20.37
C GLY A 101 30.33 -32.69 21.62
N LYS A 102 30.46 -31.36 21.57
CA LYS A 102 30.10 -30.47 22.69
C LYS A 102 28.61 -30.18 22.66
N LYS A 103 28.00 -30.02 23.83
CA LYS A 103 26.63 -29.51 23.96
C LYS A 103 26.50 -28.13 23.31
N PHE A 104 25.34 -27.82 22.74
CA PHE A 104 25.04 -26.46 22.27
C PHE A 104 25.04 -25.46 23.44
N GLY A 105 24.54 -25.87 24.60
CA GLY A 105 24.30 -24.95 25.72
C GLY A 105 23.09 -24.04 25.45
N THR A 106 22.62 -23.33 26.48
CA THR A 106 21.43 -22.47 26.38
C THR A 106 21.65 -21.37 25.35
N PHE A 107 22.83 -20.72 25.40
CA PHE A 107 23.23 -19.76 24.37
C PHE A 107 23.26 -20.41 23.00
N GLY A 108 23.90 -21.57 22.80
CA GLY A 108 23.94 -22.22 21.48
C GLY A 108 22.58 -22.64 20.93
N SER A 109 21.57 -22.79 21.79
CA SER A 109 20.23 -23.25 21.42
C SER A 109 19.37 -22.25 20.64
N ARG A 110 19.69 -20.94 20.68
CA ARG A 110 18.87 -19.90 20.02
C ARG A 110 18.60 -20.18 18.54
N THR A 111 17.38 -19.90 18.07
CA THR A 111 17.08 -19.77 16.64
C THR A 111 17.59 -18.43 16.12
N VAL A 112 17.28 -17.32 16.79
CA VAL A 112 17.73 -15.98 16.40
C VAL A 112 18.54 -15.36 17.53
N ALA A 113 19.71 -14.81 17.21
CA ALA A 113 20.49 -13.94 18.08
C ALA A 113 20.48 -12.50 17.54
N ILE A 114 20.00 -11.55 18.35
CA ILE A 114 20.23 -10.12 18.16
C ILE A 114 21.50 -9.77 18.95
N ASP A 115 22.57 -9.39 18.25
CA ASP A 115 23.87 -9.02 18.85
C ASP A 115 24.35 -7.68 18.29
N ALA A 116 23.43 -6.74 18.12
CA ALA A 116 23.68 -5.38 17.66
C ALA A 116 22.59 -4.40 18.14
N ASP A 117 22.93 -3.11 18.17
CA ASP A 117 22.03 -2.05 18.59
C ASP A 117 20.93 -1.73 17.56
N GLY A 118 19.75 -1.35 18.04
CA GLY A 118 18.68 -0.77 17.22
C GLY A 118 18.03 -1.75 16.24
N VAL A 119 18.12 -3.06 16.50
CA VAL A 119 17.47 -4.09 15.68
C VAL A 119 15.96 -4.09 15.91
N LYS A 120 15.20 -4.18 14.82
CA LYS A 120 13.74 -4.18 14.82
C LYS A 120 13.21 -5.44 14.14
N ILE A 121 12.12 -6.00 14.65
CA ILE A 121 11.47 -7.18 14.07
C ILE A 121 9.95 -6.99 14.11
N ARG A 122 9.26 -7.21 12.98
CA ARG A 122 7.81 -7.06 12.89
C ARG A 122 7.13 -8.11 12.04
N SER A 123 5.91 -8.50 12.43
CA SER A 123 4.97 -9.32 11.64
C SER A 123 5.56 -10.65 11.16
N LEU A 124 6.27 -11.36 12.03
CA LEU A 124 6.76 -12.72 11.78
C LEU A 124 6.76 -13.60 13.05
N THR A 125 6.99 -14.89 12.88
CA THR A 125 7.18 -15.85 13.97
C THR A 125 8.65 -16.24 14.08
N ILE A 126 9.19 -16.23 15.30
CA ILE A 126 10.46 -16.86 15.65
C ILE A 126 10.17 -18.04 16.56
N ALA A 127 10.53 -19.25 16.12
CA ALA A 127 10.28 -20.47 16.85
C ALA A 127 11.58 -21.23 17.14
N ASN A 128 11.64 -21.92 18.27
CA ASN A 128 12.54 -23.06 18.41
C ASN A 128 11.73 -24.35 18.19
N GLY A 129 12.13 -25.13 17.19
CA GLY A 129 11.44 -26.35 16.78
C GLY A 129 11.66 -27.56 17.70
N PHE A 130 12.32 -27.40 18.86
CA PHE A 130 12.50 -28.49 19.82
C PHE A 130 11.16 -28.93 20.43
N ASP A 131 10.78 -30.18 20.14
CA ASP A 131 9.58 -30.80 20.69
C ASP A 131 9.83 -31.28 22.13
N PHE A 132 9.59 -30.38 23.08
CA PHE A 132 9.74 -30.64 24.49
C PHE A 132 8.85 -31.79 24.97
N ASN A 133 7.55 -31.79 24.63
CA ASN A 133 6.62 -32.79 25.14
C ASN A 133 6.94 -34.18 24.58
N ALA A 134 7.29 -34.29 23.29
CA ALA A 134 7.76 -35.56 22.74
C ALA A 134 9.08 -36.02 23.39
N ASN A 135 10.01 -35.11 23.67
CA ASN A 135 11.24 -35.45 24.39
C ASN A 135 10.96 -35.97 25.81
N GLN A 136 10.04 -35.34 26.54
CA GLN A 136 9.68 -35.75 27.90
C GLN A 136 8.98 -37.11 27.94
N ALA A 137 8.18 -37.42 26.91
CA ALA A 137 7.49 -38.71 26.76
C ALA A 137 8.43 -39.90 26.48
N LYS A 138 9.69 -39.66 26.09
CA LYS A 138 10.68 -40.73 25.90
C LYS A 138 11.00 -41.43 27.22
N SER A 139 11.30 -42.73 27.16
CA SER A 139 11.83 -43.49 28.29
C SER A 139 13.13 -42.88 28.80
N ASP A 140 13.37 -42.93 30.12
CA ASP A 140 14.62 -42.44 30.72
C ASP A 140 15.87 -43.20 30.26
N GLN A 141 15.68 -44.40 29.71
CA GLN A 141 16.74 -45.22 29.12
C GLN A 141 16.98 -44.91 27.63
N ASP A 142 16.14 -44.09 26.99
CA ASP A 142 16.33 -43.70 25.59
C ASP A 142 17.55 -42.77 25.48
N PRO A 143 18.62 -43.17 24.77
CA PRO A 143 19.83 -42.35 24.65
C PRO A 143 19.60 -41.04 23.87
N SER A 144 18.49 -40.92 23.14
CA SER A 144 18.08 -39.70 22.44
C SER A 144 17.24 -38.75 23.30
N LYS A 145 16.93 -39.11 24.56
CA LYS A 145 16.27 -38.20 25.50
C LYS A 145 17.23 -37.11 25.95
N VAL A 146 16.90 -35.87 25.58
CA VAL A 146 17.67 -34.69 25.95
C VAL A 146 17.32 -34.30 27.38
N LYS A 147 18.28 -34.39 28.31
CA LYS A 147 18.08 -33.99 29.72
C LYS A 147 18.05 -32.47 29.91
N ASN A 148 18.89 -31.76 29.15
CA ASN A 148 18.98 -30.30 29.18
C ASN A 148 18.07 -29.73 28.09
N THR A 149 16.79 -29.52 28.42
CA THR A 149 15.66 -29.28 27.50
C THR A 149 15.41 -27.83 27.07
N GLN A 150 16.19 -26.86 27.55
CA GLN A 150 16.00 -25.46 27.17
C GLN A 150 16.38 -25.23 25.71
N ALA A 151 15.55 -24.45 25.04
CA ALA A 151 15.55 -24.30 23.59
C ALA A 151 15.08 -22.89 23.25
N VAL A 152 16.04 -21.97 23.19
CA VAL A 152 15.77 -20.53 23.02
C VAL A 152 15.25 -20.26 21.61
N ALA A 153 14.17 -19.51 21.48
CA ALA A 153 13.71 -18.99 20.19
C ALA A 153 14.47 -17.71 19.84
N LEU A 154 14.46 -16.73 20.75
CA LEU A 154 15.13 -15.44 20.58
C LEU A 154 16.08 -15.14 21.74
N LEU A 155 17.30 -14.76 21.38
CA LEU A 155 18.30 -14.22 22.28
C LEU A 155 18.57 -12.75 21.94
N VAL A 156 18.42 -11.86 22.91
CA VAL A 156 18.99 -10.50 22.90
C VAL A 156 20.32 -10.59 23.65
N SER A 157 21.43 -10.49 22.92
CA SER A 157 22.79 -10.79 23.40
C SER A 157 23.44 -9.58 24.07
N ASN A 158 24.71 -9.72 24.48
CA ASN A 158 25.47 -8.73 25.24
C ASN A 158 25.72 -7.41 24.49
N HIS A 159 25.80 -7.45 23.16
CA HIS A 159 26.08 -6.27 22.33
C HIS A 159 24.81 -5.63 21.75
N ALA A 160 23.64 -6.03 22.26
CA ALA A 160 22.37 -5.51 21.79
C ALA A 160 21.75 -4.57 22.83
N ASP A 161 21.45 -3.34 22.40
CA ASP A 161 20.57 -2.41 23.08
C ASP A 161 19.48 -1.90 22.11
N LYS A 162 18.36 -1.44 22.67
CA LYS A 162 17.23 -0.87 21.90
C LYS A 162 16.63 -1.85 20.88
N ALA A 163 16.48 -3.12 21.24
CA ALA A 163 15.80 -4.10 20.39
C ALA A 163 14.28 -3.87 20.40
N GLU A 164 13.65 -3.75 19.23
CA GLU A 164 12.20 -3.52 19.10
C GLU A 164 11.50 -4.69 18.40
N LEU A 165 10.43 -5.19 19.00
CA LEU A 165 9.61 -6.25 18.44
C LEU A 165 8.15 -5.82 18.45
N LYS A 166 7.46 -5.94 17.32
CA LYS A 166 6.02 -5.62 17.22
C LYS A 166 5.28 -6.65 16.39
N ASP A 167 4.12 -7.09 16.84
CA ASP A 167 3.33 -8.09 16.10
C ASP A 167 4.17 -9.34 15.76
N VAL A 168 4.90 -9.87 16.76
CA VAL A 168 5.76 -11.06 16.61
C VAL A 168 5.22 -12.22 17.43
N ASN A 169 5.31 -13.45 16.90
CA ASN A 169 5.18 -14.65 17.72
C ASN A 169 6.58 -15.13 18.15
N LEU A 170 6.82 -15.30 19.44
CA LEU A 170 7.99 -16.01 19.99
C LEU A 170 7.52 -17.35 20.55
N VAL A 171 7.95 -18.43 19.91
CA VAL A 171 7.41 -19.77 20.15
C VAL A 171 8.49 -20.72 20.65
N GLY A 172 8.27 -21.29 21.83
CA GLY A 172 9.12 -22.33 22.39
C GLY A 172 8.41 -23.08 23.51
N TYR A 173 9.20 -23.72 24.35
CA TYR A 173 8.76 -24.34 25.59
C TYR A 173 9.60 -23.75 26.72
N GLN A 174 10.74 -24.37 27.03
CA GLN A 174 11.64 -23.91 28.08
C GLN A 174 12.64 -22.89 27.52
N ASP A 175 12.79 -21.76 28.22
CA ASP A 175 13.73 -20.66 27.92
C ASP A 175 13.47 -19.97 26.56
N THR A 176 12.21 -19.76 26.17
CA THR A 176 11.83 -19.24 24.84
C THR A 176 12.49 -17.90 24.48
N LEU A 177 12.50 -16.92 25.40
CA LEU A 177 13.07 -15.58 25.19
C LEU A 177 14.17 -15.31 26.23
N TYR A 178 15.41 -15.15 25.76
CA TYR A 178 16.56 -14.81 26.59
C TYR A 178 16.96 -13.34 26.41
N LEU A 179 16.69 -12.51 27.42
CA LEU A 179 17.04 -11.10 27.52
C LEU A 179 18.38 -10.92 28.25
N ARG A 180 19.50 -11.18 27.58
CA ARG A 180 20.80 -11.24 28.26
C ARG A 180 21.33 -9.87 28.69
N ALA A 181 21.14 -8.83 27.89
CA ALA A 181 21.59 -7.47 28.19
C ALA A 181 20.72 -6.43 27.47
N GLY A 182 21.04 -5.16 27.70
CA GLY A 182 20.43 -4.01 27.01
C GLY A 182 18.95 -3.82 27.31
N ARG A 183 18.33 -2.96 26.50
CA ARG A 183 16.89 -2.65 26.54
C ARG A 183 16.16 -3.32 25.40
N SER A 184 14.96 -3.81 25.69
CA SER A 184 14.04 -4.34 24.67
C SER A 184 12.64 -3.75 24.84
N PHE A 185 11.98 -3.49 23.72
CA PHE A 185 10.59 -3.07 23.65
C PHE A 185 9.80 -4.08 22.82
N ILE A 186 8.81 -4.74 23.43
CA ILE A 186 8.00 -5.77 22.76
C ILE A 186 6.53 -5.33 22.83
N ASP A 187 5.90 -5.10 21.69
CA ASP A 187 4.55 -4.55 21.60
C ASP A 187 3.63 -5.47 20.76
N GLN A 188 2.36 -5.58 21.15
CA GLN A 188 1.32 -6.28 20.36
C GLN A 188 1.72 -7.69 19.88
N SER A 189 2.52 -8.39 20.68
CA SER A 189 3.16 -9.65 20.31
C SER A 189 2.57 -10.83 21.08
N GLN A 190 3.00 -12.04 20.76
CA GLN A 190 2.69 -13.25 21.51
C GLN A 190 3.96 -13.98 21.89
N ILE A 191 4.08 -14.38 23.16
CA ILE A 191 5.21 -15.15 23.67
C ILE A 191 4.65 -16.40 24.33
N SER A 192 5.04 -17.58 23.87
CA SER A 192 4.53 -18.85 24.39
C SER A 192 5.66 -19.75 24.89
N GLY A 193 5.49 -20.32 26.08
CA GLY A 193 6.40 -21.31 26.64
C GLY A 193 5.89 -21.92 27.94
N ASN A 194 6.75 -22.69 28.62
CA ASN A 194 6.43 -23.34 29.88
C ASN A 194 7.35 -22.91 31.03
N ILE A 195 8.59 -23.40 31.09
CA ILE A 195 9.54 -23.14 32.16
C ILE A 195 10.41 -21.95 31.77
N ASP A 196 10.45 -20.92 32.62
CA ASP A 196 11.34 -19.76 32.52
C ASP A 196 11.34 -19.09 31.13
N PHE A 197 10.19 -19.08 30.46
CA PHE A 197 10.18 -18.82 29.03
C PHE A 197 10.43 -17.35 28.67
N ILE A 198 10.46 -16.45 29.66
CA ILE A 198 10.99 -15.09 29.54
C ILE A 198 12.01 -14.87 30.67
N PHE A 199 13.29 -14.89 30.36
CA PHE A 199 14.35 -14.89 31.38
C PHE A 199 15.53 -14.01 30.96
N GLY A 200 16.35 -13.61 31.93
CA GLY A 200 17.55 -12.83 31.63
C GLY A 200 17.83 -11.67 32.58
N LEU A 201 18.90 -10.93 32.27
CA LEU A 201 19.43 -9.85 33.07
C LEU A 201 18.97 -8.47 32.56
N GLY A 202 18.65 -8.37 31.27
CA GLY A 202 18.31 -7.11 30.59
C GLY A 202 17.00 -6.48 31.03
N THR A 203 16.79 -5.24 30.60
CA THR A 203 15.55 -4.50 30.83
C THR A 203 14.61 -4.68 29.65
N ALA A 204 13.38 -5.13 29.89
CA ALA A 204 12.38 -5.26 28.83
C ALA A 204 11.05 -4.63 29.23
N LEU A 205 10.48 -3.85 28.31
CA LEU A 205 9.11 -3.37 28.40
C LEU A 205 8.24 -4.14 27.41
N ILE A 206 7.36 -4.99 27.92
CA ILE A 206 6.44 -5.81 27.15
C ILE A 206 5.04 -5.23 27.29
N LYS A 207 4.41 -4.83 26.18
CA LYS A 207 3.14 -4.10 26.15
C LYS A 207 2.11 -4.74 25.24
N ASP A 208 0.84 -4.65 25.65
CA ASP A 208 -0.32 -4.98 24.80
C ASP A 208 -0.22 -6.38 24.16
N SER A 209 0.49 -7.28 24.83
CA SER A 209 0.94 -8.58 24.30
C SER A 209 0.25 -9.75 25.01
N ASN A 210 0.17 -10.88 24.32
CA ASN A 210 -0.36 -12.13 24.85
C ASN A 210 0.79 -13.04 25.33
N ILE A 211 0.74 -13.45 26.59
CA ILE A 211 1.74 -14.30 27.23
C ILE A 211 1.07 -15.66 27.47
N VAL A 212 1.49 -16.69 26.76
CA VAL A 212 0.79 -17.97 26.65
C VAL A 212 1.53 -19.07 27.41
N ALA A 213 0.96 -19.50 28.52
CA ALA A 213 1.41 -20.67 29.26
C ALA A 213 1.04 -21.96 28.52
N ARG A 214 2.03 -22.78 28.18
CA ARG A 214 1.85 -23.99 27.37
C ARG A 214 1.54 -25.24 28.19
N ASN A 215 0.87 -26.21 27.60
CA ASN A 215 0.56 -27.46 28.29
C ASN A 215 1.78 -28.36 28.45
N ARG A 216 1.80 -29.14 29.54
CA ARG A 216 2.81 -30.13 29.91
C ARG A 216 2.12 -31.45 30.20
N HIS A 217 2.73 -32.56 29.80
CA HIS A 217 2.17 -33.91 30.05
C HIS A 217 3.04 -34.76 30.98
N ASP A 218 4.20 -34.24 31.38
CA ASP A 218 5.21 -34.90 32.18
C ASP A 218 5.26 -34.39 33.64
N VAL A 219 4.18 -33.72 34.08
CA VAL A 219 4.09 -33.10 35.42
C VAL A 219 3.00 -33.80 36.22
N ALA A 220 3.32 -34.20 37.45
CA ALA A 220 2.36 -34.80 38.36
C ALA A 220 1.28 -33.77 38.78
N ALA A 221 0.10 -34.26 39.16
CA ALA A 221 -0.97 -33.40 39.64
C ALA A 221 -0.52 -32.62 40.89
N GLY A 222 -0.75 -31.30 40.89
CA GLY A 222 -0.35 -30.40 41.98
C GLY A 222 1.05 -29.79 41.85
N GLU A 223 1.87 -30.26 40.92
CA GLU A 223 3.19 -29.69 40.65
C GLU A 223 3.10 -28.52 39.64
N PRO A 224 3.97 -27.49 39.75
CA PRO A 224 4.01 -26.40 38.79
C PRO A 224 4.36 -26.87 37.37
N TYR A 225 3.55 -26.45 36.39
CA TYR A 225 3.77 -26.71 34.97
C TYR A 225 4.88 -25.81 34.40
N GLY A 226 5.06 -24.63 34.99
CA GLY A 226 6.08 -23.69 34.54
C GLY A 226 6.06 -22.36 35.28
N TYR A 227 6.86 -21.43 34.76
CA TYR A 227 7.06 -20.09 35.30
C TYR A 227 7.14 -19.11 34.15
N ILE A 228 6.36 -18.03 34.21
CA ILE A 228 6.34 -17.02 33.15
C ILE A 228 7.72 -16.37 33.02
N THR A 229 8.30 -15.94 34.15
CA THR A 229 9.61 -15.29 34.15
C THR A 229 10.66 -15.92 35.06
N ALA A 230 11.92 -15.76 34.66
CA ALA A 230 13.08 -16.02 35.51
C ALA A 230 14.11 -14.87 35.41
N PRO A 231 13.82 -13.70 36.02
CA PRO A 231 14.70 -12.55 35.94
C PRO A 231 15.97 -12.75 36.78
N ALA A 232 17.09 -12.24 36.24
CA ALA A 232 18.42 -12.20 36.84
C ALA A 232 18.99 -10.76 36.85
N THR A 233 18.10 -9.77 36.83
CA THR A 233 18.43 -8.34 36.85
C THR A 233 19.37 -8.01 38.01
N ASN A 234 20.46 -7.28 37.74
CA ASN A 234 21.36 -6.85 38.80
C ASN A 234 20.63 -5.91 39.78
N ILE A 235 20.94 -5.99 41.06
CA ILE A 235 20.31 -5.16 42.11
C ILE A 235 20.45 -3.65 41.83
N ASN A 236 21.51 -3.24 41.11
CA ASN A 236 21.77 -1.85 40.76
C ASN A 236 20.94 -1.35 39.57
N ASP A 237 20.41 -2.26 38.74
CA ASP A 237 19.56 -1.88 37.60
C ASP A 237 18.12 -1.70 38.09
N PRO A 238 17.51 -0.52 37.96
CA PRO A 238 16.21 -0.23 38.59
C PRO A 238 15.05 -1.04 38.02
N PHE A 239 15.15 -1.49 36.76
CA PHE A 239 14.10 -2.20 36.05
C PHE A 239 14.66 -3.45 35.35
N GLY A 240 13.93 -4.56 35.48
CA GLY A 240 14.14 -5.79 34.73
C GLY A 240 13.03 -5.97 33.70
N ILE A 241 12.19 -6.98 33.91
CA ILE A 241 11.15 -7.38 32.96
C ILE A 241 9.80 -6.78 33.38
N VAL A 242 9.30 -5.80 32.64
CA VAL A 242 8.07 -5.05 32.97
C VAL A 242 6.99 -5.33 31.93
N PHE A 243 5.83 -5.81 32.38
CA PHE A 243 4.65 -6.08 31.57
C PHE A 243 3.60 -5.00 31.81
N LYS A 244 2.99 -4.47 30.74
CA LYS A 244 1.91 -3.50 30.82
C LYS A 244 0.76 -3.84 29.86
N HIS A 245 -0.46 -3.90 30.37
CA HIS A 245 -1.66 -4.17 29.55
C HIS A 245 -1.57 -5.51 28.79
N CYS A 246 -0.80 -6.46 29.32
CA CYS A 246 -0.67 -7.80 28.74
C CYS A 246 -1.82 -8.70 29.18
N ARG A 247 -2.04 -9.77 28.41
CA ARG A 247 -2.92 -10.88 28.81
C ARG A 247 -2.06 -12.10 29.10
N LEU A 248 -2.19 -12.68 30.28
CA LEU A 248 -1.59 -13.96 30.64
C LEU A 248 -2.66 -15.02 30.42
N THR A 249 -2.54 -15.74 29.32
CA THR A 249 -3.47 -16.80 28.88
C THR A 249 -2.79 -18.16 28.95
N LYS A 250 -3.57 -19.22 28.82
CA LYS A 250 -3.07 -20.59 28.87
C LYS A 250 -3.60 -21.40 27.68
N GLU A 251 -2.79 -22.35 27.22
CA GLU A 251 -3.25 -23.37 26.27
C GLU A 251 -4.33 -24.26 26.90
N SER A 252 -5.13 -24.90 26.04
CA SER A 252 -6.09 -25.91 26.49
C SER A 252 -5.38 -27.03 27.26
N GLY A 253 -5.98 -27.46 28.38
CA GLY A 253 -5.47 -28.50 29.26
C GLY A 253 -4.50 -28.03 30.35
N VAL A 254 -4.13 -26.74 30.39
CA VAL A 254 -3.35 -26.17 31.51
C VAL A 254 -4.25 -26.01 32.75
N PRO A 255 -3.94 -26.66 33.88
CA PRO A 255 -4.75 -26.58 35.10
C PRO A 255 -4.74 -25.19 35.75
N ALA A 256 -5.75 -24.90 36.57
CA ALA A 256 -5.71 -23.75 37.47
C ALA A 256 -4.55 -23.88 38.47
N ASN A 257 -4.00 -22.74 38.93
CA ASN A 257 -2.88 -22.68 39.88
C ASN A 257 -1.67 -23.55 39.51
N SER A 258 -1.30 -23.63 38.22
CA SER A 258 -0.20 -24.45 37.72
C SER A 258 1.03 -23.65 37.25
N TYR A 259 0.93 -22.32 37.15
CA TYR A 259 2.01 -21.44 36.68
C TYR A 259 2.36 -20.35 37.68
N GLY A 260 3.67 -20.17 37.90
CA GLY A 260 4.20 -19.03 38.64
C GLY A 260 4.38 -17.82 37.74
N LEU A 261 4.08 -16.61 38.24
CA LEU A 261 4.41 -15.35 37.59
C LEU A 261 5.91 -15.19 37.36
N GLY A 262 6.73 -15.72 38.26
CA GLY A 262 8.16 -15.82 38.08
C GLY A 262 8.89 -16.39 39.28
N ARG A 263 10.17 -16.69 39.08
CA ARG A 263 11.10 -17.18 40.11
C ARG A 263 12.50 -16.55 39.96
N PRO A 264 13.24 -16.31 41.05
CA PRO A 264 14.47 -15.50 40.99
C PRO A 264 15.66 -16.28 40.47
N TRP A 265 16.06 -16.02 39.23
CA TRP A 265 17.23 -16.67 38.66
C TRP A 265 18.51 -15.97 39.10
N HIS A 266 19.32 -16.68 39.89
CA HIS A 266 20.68 -16.28 40.21
C HIS A 266 21.65 -17.10 39.36
N PRO A 267 22.10 -16.58 38.19
CA PRO A 267 22.93 -17.32 37.26
C PRO A 267 24.25 -17.77 37.91
N THR A 268 24.71 -18.97 37.56
CA THR A 268 26.04 -19.42 37.96
C THR A 268 27.11 -18.60 37.23
N THR A 269 27.76 -17.71 37.98
CA THR A 269 28.73 -16.73 37.49
C THR A 269 30.11 -17.07 38.04
N THR A 270 31.15 -16.81 37.25
CA THR A 270 32.54 -16.93 37.71
C THR A 270 32.98 -15.62 38.35
N PHE A 271 33.32 -15.66 39.63
CA PHE A 271 33.88 -14.59 40.44
C PHE A 271 35.37 -14.85 40.71
N LYS A 272 36.04 -13.89 41.35
CA LYS A 272 37.44 -14.07 41.79
C LYS A 272 37.59 -15.20 42.81
N ASP A 273 36.57 -15.47 43.60
CA ASP A 273 36.57 -16.41 44.72
C ASP A 273 35.80 -17.72 44.43
N GLY A 274 35.36 -17.96 43.19
CA GLY A 274 34.72 -19.22 42.80
C GLY A 274 33.71 -19.08 41.69
N ARG A 275 32.98 -20.16 41.41
CA ARG A 275 31.89 -20.19 40.42
C ARG A 275 30.60 -20.66 41.09
N TYR A 276 29.67 -19.74 41.32
CA TYR A 276 28.46 -19.96 42.11
C TYR A 276 27.32 -19.03 41.66
N ALA A 277 26.12 -19.22 42.20
CA ALA A 277 24.94 -18.38 41.91
C ALA A 277 25.18 -16.92 42.31
N ASP A 278 25.02 -15.98 41.37
CA ASP A 278 25.33 -14.56 41.58
C ASP A 278 24.43 -13.93 42.66
N PRO A 279 24.96 -13.51 43.82
CA PRO A 279 24.15 -12.93 44.89
C PRO A 279 23.59 -11.54 44.53
N ASN A 280 24.16 -10.85 43.54
CA ASN A 280 23.71 -9.52 43.12
C ASN A 280 22.63 -9.57 42.03
N ALA A 281 22.33 -10.75 41.47
CA ALA A 281 21.27 -10.96 40.49
C ALA A 281 19.88 -11.04 41.15
N VAL A 282 19.48 -9.96 41.84
CA VAL A 282 18.18 -9.86 42.51
C VAL A 282 17.12 -9.45 41.48
N GLY A 283 16.57 -10.43 40.77
CA GLY A 283 15.70 -10.22 39.61
C GLY A 283 14.52 -9.27 39.85
N ASN A 284 14.17 -8.48 38.83
CA ASN A 284 12.99 -7.61 38.80
C ASN A 284 11.98 -8.10 37.76
N THR A 285 10.73 -8.31 38.20
CA THR A 285 9.59 -8.54 37.30
C THR A 285 8.39 -7.78 37.82
N THR A 286 7.71 -7.04 36.95
CA THR A 286 6.55 -6.22 37.34
C THR A 286 5.41 -6.39 36.34
N PHE A 287 4.20 -6.71 36.82
CA PHE A 287 2.98 -6.77 36.00
C PHE A 287 2.04 -5.61 36.35
N ILE A 288 1.73 -4.76 35.36
CA ILE A 288 0.91 -3.55 35.53
C ILE A 288 -0.30 -3.60 34.58
N ASN A 289 -1.51 -3.53 35.14
CA ASN A 289 -2.78 -3.53 34.41
C ASN A 289 -2.95 -4.73 33.46
N CYS A 290 -2.40 -5.90 33.83
CA CYS A 290 -2.50 -7.12 33.05
C CYS A 290 -3.74 -7.94 33.43
N ASP A 291 -4.31 -8.64 32.46
CA ASP A 291 -5.39 -9.61 32.71
C ASP A 291 -4.77 -11.01 32.86
N MET A 292 -5.04 -11.70 33.97
CA MET A 292 -4.43 -12.98 34.34
C MET A 292 -5.48 -14.08 34.47
N ASP A 293 -5.33 -15.17 33.72
CA ASP A 293 -6.18 -16.35 33.83
C ASP A 293 -5.81 -17.23 35.05
N ASP A 294 -6.66 -18.19 35.40
CA ASP A 294 -6.67 -18.93 36.67
C ASP A 294 -5.47 -19.88 36.90
N HIS A 295 -4.69 -20.17 35.86
CA HIS A 295 -3.44 -20.94 35.95
C HIS A 295 -2.40 -20.25 36.82
N ILE A 296 -2.47 -18.93 37.01
CA ILE A 296 -1.51 -18.17 37.80
C ILE A 296 -1.74 -18.37 39.31
N TYR A 297 -0.79 -18.98 40.01
CA TYR A 297 -0.86 -19.15 41.48
C TYR A 297 -0.16 -18.03 42.27
N GLY A 298 0.86 -17.37 41.72
CA GLY A 298 1.65 -16.37 42.43
C GLY A 298 3.13 -16.42 42.04
N TRP A 299 4.03 -16.16 42.98
CA TRP A 299 5.48 -16.19 42.77
C TRP A 299 6.10 -17.43 43.41
N ASP A 300 7.26 -17.87 42.93
CA ASP A 300 7.93 -19.06 43.47
C ASP A 300 9.44 -18.83 43.71
N LYS A 301 10.06 -19.74 44.46
CA LYS A 301 11.50 -19.77 44.75
C LYS A 301 12.28 -20.46 43.64
N MET A 302 13.59 -20.25 43.61
CA MET A 302 14.51 -20.97 42.72
C MET A 302 15.75 -21.40 43.49
N SER A 303 16.26 -22.60 43.21
CA SER A 303 17.50 -23.09 43.81
C SER A 303 18.72 -22.73 42.95
N GLY A 304 19.86 -22.52 43.60
CA GLY A 304 21.18 -22.46 42.97
C GLY A 304 22.23 -23.14 43.84
N HIS A 305 23.51 -22.91 43.53
CA HIS A 305 24.64 -23.36 44.35
C HIS A 305 25.41 -22.16 44.91
N ASP A 306 25.72 -22.19 46.21
CA ASP A 306 26.53 -21.17 46.86
C ASP A 306 28.04 -21.35 46.57
N LYS A 307 28.88 -20.48 47.14
CA LYS A 307 30.35 -20.54 46.99
C LYS A 307 30.99 -21.82 47.52
N ASN A 308 30.28 -22.56 48.37
CA ASN A 308 30.70 -23.85 48.93
C ASN A 308 30.07 -25.04 48.18
N ASN A 309 29.45 -24.78 47.03
CA ASN A 309 28.74 -25.77 46.21
C ASN A 309 27.51 -26.42 46.90
N GLN A 310 26.96 -25.79 47.94
CA GLN A 310 25.75 -26.22 48.63
C GLN A 310 24.51 -25.64 47.97
N THR A 311 23.38 -26.37 48.00
CA THR A 311 22.11 -25.86 47.50
C THR A 311 21.64 -24.67 48.34
N ILE A 312 21.40 -23.54 47.68
CA ILE A 312 20.81 -22.33 48.26
C ILE A 312 19.47 -22.05 47.59
N TRP A 313 18.48 -21.58 48.36
CA TRP A 313 17.16 -21.18 47.86
C TRP A 313 17.02 -19.66 47.88
N PHE A 314 16.65 -19.10 46.74
CA PHE A 314 16.32 -17.69 46.58
C PHE A 314 14.82 -17.53 46.56
N TYR A 315 14.29 -16.68 47.43
CA TYR A 315 12.86 -16.57 47.68
C TYR A 315 12.25 -15.33 47.03
N PRO A 316 10.98 -15.39 46.60
CA PRO A 316 10.32 -14.25 45.95
C PRO A 316 10.23 -13.01 46.85
N GLN A 317 10.15 -13.17 48.18
CA GLN A 317 10.14 -12.05 49.14
C GLN A 317 11.47 -11.30 49.22
N GLN A 318 12.56 -11.92 48.76
CA GLN A 318 13.90 -11.32 48.67
C GLN A 318 14.18 -10.74 47.27
N SER A 319 13.21 -10.88 46.36
CA SER A 319 13.30 -10.48 44.96
C SER A 319 12.50 -9.20 44.71
N ARG A 320 12.62 -8.62 43.51
CA ARG A 320 11.88 -7.39 43.14
C ARG A 320 10.68 -7.71 42.27
N PHE A 321 9.76 -8.50 42.82
CA PHE A 321 8.54 -8.93 42.14
C PHE A 321 7.37 -8.06 42.55
N TRP A 322 6.62 -7.53 41.57
CA TRP A 322 5.61 -6.52 41.83
C TRP A 322 4.39 -6.67 40.91
N GLU A 323 3.24 -6.25 41.43
CA GLU A 323 1.99 -6.20 40.69
C GLU A 323 1.28 -4.86 40.90
N PHE A 324 0.48 -4.40 39.93
CA PHE A 324 -0.36 -3.21 40.06
C PHE A 324 -1.56 -3.26 39.14
N GLY A 325 -2.77 -3.17 39.68
CA GLY A 325 -3.99 -3.04 38.86
C GLY A 325 -4.30 -4.22 37.95
N ASN A 326 -3.72 -5.40 38.21
CA ASN A 326 -4.00 -6.62 37.46
C ASN A 326 -5.43 -7.11 37.72
N ARG A 327 -6.02 -7.81 36.75
CA ARG A 327 -7.40 -8.29 36.78
C ARG A 327 -7.48 -9.76 36.34
N GLY A 328 -8.66 -10.36 36.44
CA GLY A 328 -8.91 -11.76 36.06
C GLY A 328 -8.74 -12.74 37.22
N PRO A 329 -9.13 -14.02 37.04
CA PRO A 329 -9.17 -15.01 38.11
C PRO A 329 -7.79 -15.35 38.71
N GLY A 330 -6.71 -15.13 37.96
CA GLY A 330 -5.33 -15.30 38.44
C GLY A 330 -4.77 -14.10 39.20
N ALA A 331 -5.46 -12.95 39.24
CA ALA A 331 -4.98 -11.71 39.87
C ALA A 331 -5.38 -11.60 41.35
N LYS A 332 -4.88 -12.54 42.18
CA LYS A 332 -5.15 -12.55 43.63
C LYS A 332 -4.22 -11.56 44.36
N VAL A 333 -4.76 -10.79 45.30
CA VAL A 333 -3.99 -9.89 46.17
C VAL A 333 -3.76 -10.57 47.52
N THR A 334 -2.49 -10.84 47.85
CA THR A 334 -2.09 -11.48 49.11
C THR A 334 -0.76 -10.91 49.61
N THR A 335 -0.36 -11.21 50.85
CA THR A 335 0.95 -10.82 51.38
C THR A 335 2.13 -11.42 50.60
N ALA A 336 1.94 -12.59 49.99
CA ALA A 336 2.93 -13.24 49.12
C ALA A 336 2.97 -12.66 47.69
N ARG A 337 2.06 -11.73 47.36
CA ARG A 337 1.93 -11.07 46.05
C ARG A 337 1.96 -9.54 46.22
N PRO A 338 3.15 -8.98 46.49
CA PRO A 338 3.29 -7.57 46.85
C PRO A 338 2.83 -6.65 45.71
N GLN A 339 2.09 -5.61 46.09
CA GLN A 339 1.52 -4.63 45.17
C GLN A 339 2.31 -3.32 45.22
N LEU A 340 2.48 -2.67 44.07
CA LEU A 340 2.92 -1.28 44.03
C LEU A 340 1.82 -0.36 44.55
N THR A 341 2.21 0.72 45.21
CA THR A 341 1.33 1.88 45.42
C THR A 341 1.14 2.65 44.10
N THR A 342 0.10 3.46 43.99
CA THR A 342 -0.10 4.36 42.83
C THR A 342 1.10 5.28 42.60
N ARG A 343 1.78 5.73 43.67
CA ARG A 343 2.99 6.56 43.56
C ARG A 343 4.16 5.77 42.97
N GLN A 344 4.36 4.53 43.41
CA GLN A 344 5.42 3.66 42.87
C GLN A 344 5.13 3.26 41.42
N ALA A 345 3.87 2.96 41.08
CA ALA A 345 3.49 2.65 39.70
C ALA A 345 3.80 3.78 38.71
N LYS A 346 3.73 5.05 39.13
CA LYS A 346 4.16 6.20 38.32
C LYS A 346 5.65 6.18 37.97
N ALA A 347 6.50 5.58 38.81
CA ALA A 347 7.93 5.42 38.55
C ALA A 347 8.23 4.37 37.47
N TYR A 348 7.24 3.55 37.11
CA TYR A 348 7.30 2.63 35.98
C TYR A 348 6.69 3.29 34.73
N SER A 349 6.99 4.56 34.43
CA SER A 349 6.61 5.13 33.13
C SER A 349 7.37 4.44 31.98
N ASP A 350 6.86 4.47 30.75
CA ASP A 350 7.57 3.85 29.60
C ASP A 350 8.97 4.47 29.44
N GLU A 351 9.06 5.79 29.61
CA GLU A 351 10.31 6.55 29.55
C GLU A 351 11.30 6.12 30.65
N GLN A 352 10.84 5.91 31.89
CA GLN A 352 11.72 5.49 32.98
C GLN A 352 12.21 4.05 32.82
N VAL A 353 11.33 3.13 32.44
CA VAL A 353 11.70 1.73 32.19
C VAL A 353 12.72 1.63 31.06
N LEU A 354 12.58 2.46 30.02
CA LEU A 354 13.48 2.47 28.88
C LEU A 354 14.65 3.46 29.02
N SER A 355 14.85 4.06 30.20
CA SER A 355 15.93 5.02 30.47
C SER A 355 15.99 6.14 29.43
N GLY A 356 14.84 6.75 29.13
CA GLY A 356 14.67 7.86 28.17
C GLY A 356 14.59 7.44 26.71
N TRP A 357 14.87 6.19 26.36
CA TRP A 357 14.74 5.71 24.98
C TRP A 357 13.26 5.71 24.54
N GLN A 358 13.01 6.27 23.36
CA GLN A 358 11.71 6.28 22.70
C GLN A 358 11.75 5.30 21.52
N PRO A 359 11.16 4.10 21.65
CA PRO A 359 10.96 3.19 20.53
C PRO A 359 10.23 3.89 19.37
N ASP A 360 10.57 3.55 18.13
CA ASP A 360 10.02 4.18 16.92
C ASP A 360 9.29 3.18 16.00
N ILE A 361 9.22 1.90 16.36
CA ILE A 361 8.42 0.88 15.67
C ILE A 361 6.92 1.22 15.69
N SER A 362 6.53 2.16 16.55
CA SER A 362 5.23 2.85 16.54
C SER A 362 5.43 4.33 16.82
N LEU A 363 4.60 5.15 16.19
CA LEU A 363 4.62 6.59 16.38
C LEU A 363 4.25 6.99 17.82
N ALA A 364 5.05 7.87 18.42
CA ALA A 364 4.93 8.29 19.80
C ALA A 364 3.65 9.10 20.08
N ARG A 365 3.41 9.39 21.37
CA ARG A 365 2.19 10.03 21.86
C ARG A 365 1.84 11.35 21.18
N HIS A 366 2.84 12.14 20.80
CA HIS A 366 2.68 13.46 20.22
C HIS A 366 2.79 13.48 18.69
N SER A 367 2.83 12.32 18.03
CA SER A 367 2.85 12.26 16.57
C SER A 367 1.53 12.74 15.97
N LEU A 368 1.64 13.75 15.12
CA LEU A 368 0.55 14.35 14.36
C LEU A 368 0.85 14.21 12.87
N LEU A 369 -0.20 14.01 12.08
CA LEU A 369 -0.17 14.14 10.63
C LEU A 369 -1.00 15.35 10.23
N GLN A 370 -0.47 16.17 9.34
CA GLN A 370 -1.19 17.28 8.74
C GLN A 370 -0.87 17.35 7.25
N GLY A 371 -1.76 17.96 6.47
CA GLY A 371 -1.50 18.20 5.06
C GLY A 371 -2.57 19.05 4.42
N GLU A 372 -2.31 19.44 3.18
CA GLU A 372 -3.28 20.03 2.27
C GLU A 372 -3.69 19.03 1.19
N VAL A 373 -4.96 19.08 0.83
CA VAL A 373 -5.51 18.33 -0.29
C VAL A 373 -5.67 19.28 -1.47
N LEU A 374 -4.88 19.07 -2.52
CA LEU A 374 -4.92 19.87 -3.74
C LEU A 374 -5.52 19.03 -4.87
N HIS A 375 -6.71 19.39 -5.31
CA HIS A 375 -7.35 18.71 -6.43
C HIS A 375 -8.35 19.62 -7.15
N ARG A 376 -8.18 19.78 -8.46
CA ARG A 376 -8.96 20.71 -9.30
C ARG A 376 -10.49 20.59 -9.15
N SER A 377 -11.00 19.37 -9.09
CA SER A 377 -12.45 19.09 -9.14
C SER A 377 -13.00 18.49 -7.83
N MET A 378 -12.23 18.50 -6.75
CA MET A 378 -12.66 17.91 -5.49
C MET A 378 -13.56 18.88 -4.74
N VAL A 379 -14.61 18.37 -4.11
CA VAL A 379 -15.48 19.16 -3.23
C VAL A 379 -15.02 19.02 -1.79
N PHE A 380 -14.95 20.13 -1.07
CA PHE A 380 -14.58 20.17 0.35
C PHE A 380 -15.78 20.59 1.22
N PRO A 381 -15.86 20.13 2.49
CA PRO A 381 -14.91 19.28 3.19
C PRO A 381 -14.96 17.82 2.70
N ALA A 382 -13.80 17.19 2.55
CA ALA A 382 -13.67 15.80 2.12
C ALA A 382 -13.27 14.90 3.31
N GLN A 383 -13.64 13.62 3.27
CA GLN A 383 -13.25 12.64 4.28
C GLN A 383 -11.79 12.23 4.06
N VAL A 384 -10.98 12.28 5.12
CA VAL A 384 -9.60 11.82 5.12
C VAL A 384 -9.49 10.56 5.98
N THR A 385 -9.04 9.45 5.39
CA THR A 385 -8.75 8.22 6.12
C THR A 385 -7.25 7.96 6.08
N VAL A 386 -6.64 7.80 7.24
CA VAL A 386 -5.22 7.42 7.38
C VAL A 386 -5.17 5.97 7.85
N LYS A 387 -4.47 5.13 7.09
CA LYS A 387 -4.22 3.72 7.40
C LYS A 387 -2.73 3.55 7.68
N ASP A 388 -2.40 2.78 8.71
CA ASP A 388 -1.02 2.38 9.00
C ASP A 388 -0.67 1.03 8.38
N SER A 389 0.59 0.62 8.50
CA SER A 389 1.06 -0.60 7.85
C SER A 389 0.56 -1.91 8.47
N LEU A 390 -0.05 -1.85 9.65
CA LEU A 390 -0.72 -2.98 10.29
C LEU A 390 -2.26 -2.93 10.12
N GLY A 391 -2.77 -1.96 9.35
CA GLY A 391 -4.18 -1.83 9.03
C GLY A 391 -4.99 -1.01 10.03
N LYS A 392 -4.37 -0.41 11.04
CA LYS A 392 -5.05 0.53 11.94
C LYS A 392 -5.47 1.75 11.14
N THR A 393 -6.74 2.13 11.27
CA THR A 393 -7.32 3.27 10.55
C THR A 393 -7.77 4.34 11.53
N ILE A 394 -7.63 5.59 11.10
CA ILE A 394 -8.22 6.77 11.73
C ILE A 394 -8.83 7.65 10.64
N THR A 395 -9.87 8.39 10.98
CA THR A 395 -10.58 9.26 10.04
C THR A 395 -10.68 10.66 10.60
N THR A 396 -10.58 11.65 9.71
CA THR A 396 -10.85 13.06 9.96
C THR A 396 -11.51 13.66 8.71
N THR A 397 -11.76 14.96 8.69
CA THR A 397 -12.21 15.69 7.50
C THR A 397 -11.26 16.84 7.19
N THR A 398 -11.23 17.27 5.94
CA THR A 398 -10.60 18.54 5.61
C THR A 398 -11.46 19.71 6.11
N ASP A 399 -10.86 20.90 6.19
CA ASP A 399 -11.60 22.15 6.17
C ASP A 399 -12.06 22.50 4.74
N GLN A 400 -12.67 23.68 4.57
CA GLN A 400 -13.16 24.18 3.28
C GLN A 400 -12.04 24.51 2.27
N LYS A 401 -10.80 24.64 2.73
CA LYS A 401 -9.62 24.90 1.91
C LYS A 401 -8.83 23.62 1.60
N GLY A 402 -9.30 22.46 2.07
CA GLY A 402 -8.63 21.19 1.88
C GLY A 402 -7.53 20.89 2.92
N HIS A 403 -7.41 21.65 4.01
CA HIS A 403 -6.41 21.35 5.05
C HIS A 403 -6.95 20.34 6.07
N TYR A 404 -6.10 19.45 6.56
CA TYR A 404 -6.47 18.49 7.61
C TYR A 404 -5.34 18.31 8.63
N ARG A 405 -5.73 17.86 9.83
CA ARG A 405 -4.81 17.50 10.92
C ARG A 405 -5.40 16.38 11.76
N VAL A 406 -4.58 15.38 12.12
CA VAL A 406 -5.04 14.21 12.89
C VAL A 406 -3.90 13.62 13.74
N SER A 407 -4.23 13.05 14.90
CA SER A 407 -3.25 12.33 15.72
C SER A 407 -3.02 10.92 15.16
N VAL A 408 -1.76 10.59 14.88
CA VAL A 408 -1.33 9.28 14.39
C VAL A 408 -0.59 8.48 15.47
N LYS A 409 -0.91 8.76 16.74
CA LYS A 409 -0.32 8.09 17.90
C LYS A 409 -0.48 6.57 17.82
N GLY A 410 0.62 5.87 18.02
CA GLY A 410 0.71 4.41 18.07
C GLY A 410 0.45 3.73 16.73
N MET A 411 0.42 4.48 15.62
CA MET A 411 0.39 3.92 14.26
C MET A 411 1.80 3.50 13.83
N THR A 412 1.89 2.52 12.95
CA THR A 412 3.16 2.02 12.38
C THR A 412 3.33 2.45 10.92
N ALA A 413 4.44 3.09 10.59
CA ALA A 413 4.73 3.57 9.25
C ALA A 413 4.89 2.41 8.21
N PRO A 414 4.71 2.64 6.90
CA PRO A 414 4.29 3.92 6.30
C PRO A 414 2.80 4.18 6.56
N LEU A 415 2.37 5.42 6.37
CA LEU A 415 0.96 5.80 6.48
C LEU A 415 0.38 6.03 5.09
N LEU A 416 -0.74 5.38 4.77
CA LEU A 416 -1.52 5.65 3.55
C LEU A 416 -2.65 6.61 3.90
N VAL A 417 -2.65 7.79 3.27
CA VAL A 417 -3.71 8.78 3.37
C VAL A 417 -4.59 8.66 2.15
N ASN A 418 -5.89 8.45 2.33
CA ASN A 418 -6.89 8.49 1.26
C ASN A 418 -7.89 9.59 1.54
N VAL A 419 -8.21 10.37 0.51
CA VAL A 419 -9.23 11.42 0.57
C VAL A 419 -10.36 11.07 -0.38
N ASP A 420 -11.59 11.10 0.11
CA ASP A 420 -12.83 10.85 -0.63
C ASP A 420 -13.78 12.03 -0.43
N ASP A 421 -14.23 12.64 -1.53
CA ASP A 421 -15.16 13.76 -1.51
C ASP A 421 -16.63 13.36 -1.39
N HIS A 422 -16.92 12.05 -1.38
CA HIS A 422 -18.26 11.47 -1.28
C HIS A 422 -19.23 11.97 -2.37
N SER A 423 -18.71 12.46 -3.49
CA SER A 423 -19.55 12.97 -4.58
C SER A 423 -20.13 11.85 -5.46
N GLY A 424 -19.79 10.58 -5.20
CA GLY A 424 -20.35 9.40 -5.84
C GLY A 424 -20.50 8.23 -4.86
N GLU A 425 -20.77 7.03 -5.38
CA GLU A 425 -21.06 5.86 -4.53
C GLU A 425 -19.81 5.08 -4.11
N SER A 426 -18.69 5.25 -4.82
CA SER A 426 -17.49 4.46 -4.56
C SER A 426 -16.25 5.06 -5.24
N CYS A 427 -15.09 4.92 -4.61
CA CYS A 427 -13.79 5.20 -5.25
C CYS A 427 -13.31 4.05 -6.16
N LEU A 428 -13.77 2.82 -5.89
CA LEU A 428 -13.21 1.58 -6.44
C LEU A 428 -13.95 1.10 -7.71
N THR A 429 -15.28 1.01 -7.72
CA THR A 429 -16.05 0.53 -8.88
C THR A 429 -16.69 1.66 -9.68
N SER A 430 -16.88 1.49 -10.99
CA SER A 430 -17.52 2.47 -11.89
C SER A 430 -18.85 2.05 -12.52
N VAL A 431 -19.52 1.04 -11.96
CA VAL A 431 -20.89 0.66 -12.36
C VAL A 431 -21.87 1.82 -12.20
N LYS A 432 -21.60 2.70 -11.24
CA LYS A 432 -22.27 3.97 -11.00
C LYS A 432 -21.24 5.09 -10.88
N ARG A 433 -21.71 6.33 -10.75
CA ARG A 433 -20.86 7.51 -10.59
C ARG A 433 -19.87 7.31 -9.44
N ARG A 434 -18.57 7.30 -9.76
CA ARG A 434 -17.48 7.22 -8.77
C ARG A 434 -17.41 8.48 -7.91
N SER A 435 -16.75 8.45 -6.76
CA SER A 435 -16.31 9.66 -6.06
C SER A 435 -15.00 10.19 -6.64
N MET A 436 -14.62 11.43 -6.32
CA MET A 436 -13.27 11.92 -6.56
C MET A 436 -12.39 11.50 -5.40
N CYS A 437 -11.42 10.63 -5.65
CA CYS A 437 -10.58 10.08 -4.60
C CYS A 437 -9.10 10.12 -4.96
N VAL A 438 -8.27 10.52 -4.00
CA VAL A 438 -6.82 10.75 -4.19
C VAL A 438 -6.10 10.19 -2.96
N ALA A 439 -4.98 9.52 -3.17
CA ALA A 439 -4.18 8.95 -2.10
C ALA A 439 -2.76 9.54 -2.03
N ALA A 440 -2.11 9.38 -0.88
CA ALA A 440 -0.71 9.69 -0.66
C ALA A 440 -0.08 8.63 0.25
N LEU A 441 1.18 8.29 0.00
CA LEU A 441 1.97 7.40 0.86
C LEU A 441 3.00 8.22 1.63
N VAL A 442 2.81 8.33 2.94
CA VAL A 442 3.73 9.01 3.85
C VAL A 442 4.78 8.01 4.33
N VAL A 443 5.94 8.05 3.68
CA VAL A 443 7.06 7.14 3.96
C VAL A 443 7.95 7.64 5.10
N LYS A 444 8.16 8.95 5.25
CA LYS A 444 8.96 9.54 6.33
C LYS A 444 8.05 10.14 7.41
N ALA A 445 7.69 9.36 8.43
CA ALA A 445 6.84 9.83 9.53
C ALA A 445 7.69 10.26 10.75
N LYS A 446 7.47 11.47 11.27
CA LYS A 446 8.20 11.98 12.44
C LYS A 446 7.69 11.35 13.73
N ASN A 447 8.58 10.64 14.44
CA ASN A 447 8.28 10.08 15.75
C ASN A 447 8.25 11.19 16.82
N GLY A 448 7.09 11.44 17.44
CA GLY A 448 6.92 12.50 18.44
C GLY A 448 6.79 13.93 17.87
N GLY A 449 6.55 14.09 16.58
CA GLY A 449 6.43 15.41 15.92
C GLY A 449 5.27 15.51 14.93
N THR A 450 5.27 16.62 14.16
CA THR A 450 4.27 16.82 13.09
C THR A 450 4.84 16.41 11.74
N THR A 451 4.19 15.43 11.12
CA THR A 451 4.48 14.90 9.79
C THR A 451 3.61 15.60 8.75
N THR A 452 4.19 15.93 7.59
CA THR A 452 3.46 16.43 6.43
C THR A 452 2.99 15.24 5.57
N GLY A 453 1.72 15.24 5.16
CA GLY A 453 1.13 14.27 4.26
C GLY A 453 0.20 14.92 3.25
N ASN A 454 0.74 15.74 2.35
CA ASN A 454 -0.07 16.39 1.32
C ASN A 454 -0.65 15.35 0.35
N VAL A 455 -1.87 15.59 -0.10
CA VAL A 455 -2.61 14.68 -1.00
C VAL A 455 -2.99 15.42 -2.26
N ASN A 456 -2.55 14.93 -3.42
CA ASN A 456 -2.78 15.57 -4.71
C ASN A 456 -2.66 14.55 -5.87
N PRO A 457 -3.03 14.93 -7.11
CA PRO A 457 -2.90 14.05 -8.28
C PRO A 457 -1.55 13.34 -8.43
N PHE A 458 -0.45 14.01 -8.05
CA PHE A 458 0.91 13.49 -8.18
C PHE A 458 1.27 12.51 -7.06
N SER A 459 0.83 12.76 -5.82
CA SER A 459 0.98 11.78 -4.74
C SER A 459 0.25 10.47 -5.06
N ASP A 460 -0.92 10.57 -5.69
CA ASP A 460 -1.71 9.41 -6.10
C ASP A 460 -1.07 8.63 -7.25
N LEU A 461 -0.34 9.32 -8.11
CA LEU A 461 0.48 8.69 -9.15
C LEU A 461 1.62 7.87 -8.54
N ILE A 462 2.32 8.40 -7.53
CA ILE A 462 3.32 7.63 -6.77
C ILE A 462 2.67 6.40 -6.13
N VAL A 463 1.52 6.56 -5.47
CA VAL A 463 0.78 5.44 -4.87
C VAL A 463 0.39 4.40 -5.93
N SER A 464 0.10 4.83 -7.17
CA SER A 464 -0.21 3.91 -8.27
C SER A 464 0.97 3.00 -8.61
N VAL A 465 2.18 3.54 -8.72
CA VAL A 465 3.41 2.76 -8.97
C VAL A 465 3.65 1.78 -7.82
N MET A 466 3.52 2.26 -6.59
CA MET A 466 3.74 1.42 -5.41
C MET A 466 2.70 0.30 -5.30
N ALA A 467 1.44 0.56 -5.64
CA ALA A 467 0.40 -0.45 -5.68
C ALA A 467 0.69 -1.54 -6.73
N HIS A 468 1.16 -1.15 -7.93
CA HIS A 468 1.55 -2.10 -8.97
C HIS A 468 2.73 -2.97 -8.55
N GLN A 469 3.73 -2.39 -7.89
CA GLN A 469 4.85 -3.15 -7.32
C GLN A 469 4.38 -4.20 -6.30
N ALA A 470 3.34 -3.89 -5.53
CA ALA A 470 2.73 -4.81 -4.57
C ALA A 470 1.75 -5.82 -5.23
N GLY A 471 1.64 -5.85 -6.56
CA GLY A 471 0.76 -6.77 -7.28
C GLY A 471 -0.72 -6.36 -7.30
N LEU A 472 -1.03 -5.11 -6.95
CA LEU A 472 -2.39 -4.54 -6.94
C LEU A 472 -2.64 -3.74 -8.22
N LEU A 473 -3.90 -3.51 -8.57
CA LEU A 473 -4.34 -2.83 -9.79
C LEU A 473 -4.12 -1.31 -9.76
N GLY A 474 -4.05 -0.71 -8.58
CA GLY A 474 -3.86 0.74 -8.40
C GLY A 474 -4.17 1.23 -6.99
N PRO A 475 -4.21 2.56 -6.79
CA PRO A 475 -4.30 3.16 -5.45
C PRO A 475 -5.51 2.71 -4.63
N GLN A 476 -6.67 2.54 -5.26
CA GLN A 476 -7.90 2.24 -4.51
C GLN A 476 -7.99 0.80 -4.03
N GLU A 477 -7.35 -0.14 -4.73
CA GLU A 477 -7.23 -1.50 -4.22
C GLU A 477 -6.28 -1.54 -3.02
N LEU A 478 -5.19 -0.75 -3.05
CA LEU A 478 -4.31 -0.57 -1.90
C LEU A 478 -5.04 0.07 -0.71
N VAL A 479 -5.90 1.07 -0.97
CA VAL A 479 -6.76 1.66 0.06
C VAL A 479 -7.74 0.63 0.63
N ALA A 480 -8.28 -0.27 -0.19
CA ALA A 480 -9.20 -1.33 0.24
C ALA A 480 -8.50 -2.49 0.97
N ALA A 481 -7.20 -2.70 0.76
CA ALA A 481 -6.43 -3.79 1.37
C ALA A 481 -6.45 -3.73 2.91
N LYS A 482 -6.48 -4.89 3.58
CA LYS A 482 -6.55 -4.95 5.06
C LYS A 482 -5.36 -4.27 5.73
N THR A 483 -4.16 -4.50 5.20
CA THR A 483 -2.89 -3.92 5.64
C THR A 483 -2.20 -3.26 4.44
N ILE A 484 -1.23 -2.40 4.70
CA ILE A 484 -0.36 -1.87 3.64
C ILE A 484 0.76 -2.90 3.44
N PRO A 485 0.90 -3.51 2.24
CA PRO A 485 2.02 -4.40 1.94
C PRO A 485 3.35 -3.68 2.17
N ALA A 486 4.40 -4.41 2.55
CA ALA A 486 5.74 -3.83 2.53
C ALA A 486 6.08 -3.42 1.09
N MET A 487 6.73 -2.26 0.93
CA MET A 487 6.99 -1.70 -0.39
C MET A 487 8.48 -1.45 -0.60
N ALA A 488 8.96 -1.61 -1.83
CA ALA A 488 10.38 -1.49 -2.14
C ALA A 488 10.85 -0.03 -2.10
N LYS A 489 11.97 0.22 -1.41
CA LYS A 489 12.62 1.53 -1.34
C LYS A 489 13.06 2.01 -2.72
N ASN A 490 13.66 1.12 -3.52
CA ASN A 490 14.15 1.47 -4.86
C ASN A 490 13.01 1.89 -5.79
N THR A 491 11.84 1.22 -5.75
CA THR A 491 10.68 1.62 -6.54
C THR A 491 10.19 3.01 -6.18
N TRP A 492 10.09 3.33 -4.89
CA TRP A 492 9.70 4.67 -4.44
C TRP A 492 10.72 5.74 -4.84
N VAL A 493 12.02 5.44 -4.71
CA VAL A 493 13.11 6.35 -5.13
C VAL A 493 13.05 6.59 -6.64
N THR A 494 12.95 5.54 -7.46
CA THR A 494 12.86 5.67 -8.92
C THR A 494 11.62 6.44 -9.35
N ALA A 495 10.47 6.18 -8.72
CA ALA A 495 9.23 6.91 -9.02
C ALA A 495 9.36 8.41 -8.73
N ASN A 496 10.00 8.79 -7.61
CA ASN A 496 10.28 10.19 -7.30
C ASN A 496 11.33 10.80 -8.25
N GLN A 497 12.40 10.08 -8.59
CA GLN A 497 13.38 10.56 -9.57
C GLN A 497 12.75 10.82 -10.95
N HIS A 498 11.83 9.96 -11.39
CA HIS A 498 11.07 10.18 -12.62
C HIS A 498 10.14 11.39 -12.52
N PHE A 499 9.51 11.59 -11.36
CA PHE A 499 8.72 12.79 -11.08
C PHE A 499 9.59 14.06 -11.14
N ASP A 500 10.72 14.08 -10.43
CA ASP A 500 11.66 15.21 -10.42
C ASP A 500 12.16 15.53 -11.83
N HIS A 501 12.54 14.49 -12.59
CA HIS A 501 13.00 14.64 -13.96
C HIS A 501 11.93 15.27 -14.88
N ALA A 502 10.68 14.81 -14.77
CA ALA A 502 9.59 15.29 -15.62
C ALA A 502 9.27 16.79 -15.41
N PHE A 503 9.51 17.31 -14.20
CA PHE A 503 9.18 18.68 -13.83
C PHE A 503 10.39 19.59 -13.55
N ALA A 504 11.62 19.12 -13.79
CA ALA A 504 12.86 19.86 -13.48
C ALA A 504 12.90 21.30 -14.07
N ASN A 505 12.42 21.50 -15.29
CA ASN A 505 12.37 22.83 -15.91
C ASN A 505 11.40 23.79 -15.22
N ILE A 506 10.30 23.25 -14.69
CA ILE A 506 9.27 24.05 -14.04
C ILE A 506 9.84 24.59 -12.73
N LEU A 507 10.55 23.78 -11.94
CA LEU A 507 11.20 24.25 -10.71
C LEU A 507 12.17 25.41 -10.94
N GLY A 508 13.05 25.28 -11.92
CA GLY A 508 14.03 26.32 -12.23
C GLY A 508 13.37 27.66 -12.58
N HIS A 509 12.21 27.65 -13.23
CA HIS A 509 11.44 28.85 -13.54
C HIS A 509 10.87 29.54 -12.28
N TYR A 510 10.46 28.76 -11.29
CA TYR A 510 9.97 29.26 -10.00
C TYR A 510 11.09 29.61 -9.01
N GLY A 511 12.37 29.49 -9.42
CA GLY A 511 13.52 29.74 -8.55
C GLY A 511 13.68 28.68 -7.44
N LEU A 512 13.16 27.48 -7.66
CA LEU A 512 13.20 26.36 -6.72
C LEU A 512 14.27 25.34 -7.15
N ASP A 513 14.91 24.69 -6.18
CA ASP A 513 15.96 23.70 -6.44
C ASP A 513 15.41 22.28 -6.23
N ALA A 514 15.41 21.48 -7.30
CA ALA A 514 15.03 20.06 -7.26
C ALA A 514 15.90 19.23 -6.30
N LYS A 515 17.08 19.74 -5.92
CA LYS A 515 17.99 19.08 -4.97
C LYS A 515 17.57 19.26 -3.50
N GLU A 516 16.70 20.22 -3.18
CA GLU A 516 16.03 20.25 -1.89
C GLU A 516 14.89 19.24 -1.94
N GLU A 517 14.83 18.25 -1.04
CA GLU A 517 13.90 17.10 -1.05
C GLU A 517 12.47 17.46 -1.55
N TRP A 518 12.27 17.36 -2.86
CA TRP A 518 10.99 17.60 -3.52
C TRP A 518 10.31 16.26 -3.71
N ASP A 519 9.21 16.08 -3.00
CA ASP A 519 8.36 14.89 -3.10
C ASP A 519 6.92 15.38 -3.02
N PRO A 520 5.98 14.81 -3.81
CA PRO A 520 4.60 15.28 -3.90
C PRO A 520 3.80 15.12 -2.61
N VAL A 521 4.36 14.53 -1.54
CA VAL A 521 3.69 14.32 -0.25
C VAL A 521 4.24 15.25 0.83
N SER A 522 5.55 15.53 0.82
CA SER A 522 6.28 16.10 1.96
C SER A 522 7.02 17.41 1.66
N TYR A 523 6.74 18.05 0.52
CA TYR A 523 7.33 19.33 0.12
C TYR A 523 7.14 20.46 1.14
N SER A 524 8.09 21.41 1.16
CA SER A 524 8.06 22.57 2.06
C SER A 524 6.98 23.59 1.67
N SER A 525 6.62 24.48 2.60
CA SER A 525 5.62 25.54 2.36
C SER A 525 5.99 26.47 1.19
N LEU A 526 7.26 26.54 0.82
CA LEU A 526 7.74 27.31 -0.32
C LEU A 526 7.18 26.77 -1.66
N TYR A 527 6.93 25.46 -1.75
CA TYR A 527 6.42 24.80 -2.95
C TYR A 527 4.89 24.85 -3.07
N HIS A 528 4.16 25.27 -2.02
CA HIS A 528 2.69 25.25 -2.02
C HIS A 528 2.07 26.03 -3.20
N PRO A 529 2.51 27.26 -3.55
CA PRO A 529 1.95 27.98 -4.69
C PRO A 529 2.15 27.23 -6.01
N LEU A 530 3.33 26.65 -6.22
CA LEU A 530 3.63 25.84 -7.40
C LEU A 530 2.77 24.58 -7.44
N MET A 531 2.69 23.83 -6.33
CA MET A 531 1.93 22.59 -6.28
C MET A 531 0.43 22.83 -6.47
N ALA A 532 -0.11 23.94 -5.94
CA ALA A 532 -1.48 24.36 -6.19
C ALA A 532 -1.70 24.72 -7.67
N ASP A 533 -0.76 25.46 -8.28
CA ASP A 533 -0.81 25.80 -9.70
C ASP A 533 -0.79 24.54 -10.58
N LEU A 534 0.15 23.63 -10.34
CA LEU A 534 0.27 22.35 -11.04
C LEU A 534 -1.00 21.49 -10.88
N ALA A 535 -1.49 21.30 -9.65
CA ALA A 535 -2.69 20.53 -9.38
C ALA A 535 -3.94 21.13 -10.06
N SER A 536 -3.98 22.45 -10.28
CA SER A 536 -5.04 23.12 -11.03
C SER A 536 -4.96 22.90 -12.55
N GLN A 537 -3.77 22.61 -13.07
CA GLN A 537 -3.47 22.48 -14.51
C GLN A 537 -3.55 21.05 -15.03
N VAL A 538 -3.74 20.05 -14.16
CA VAL A 538 -3.81 18.64 -14.53
C VAL A 538 -5.20 18.06 -14.29
N LEU A 539 -5.55 17.07 -15.10
CA LEU A 539 -6.72 16.23 -14.91
C LEU A 539 -6.27 14.89 -14.31
N HIS A 540 -6.89 14.52 -13.20
CA HIS A 540 -6.69 13.26 -12.52
C HIS A 540 -7.89 12.34 -12.74
N ASN A 541 -7.63 11.09 -13.09
CA ASN A 541 -8.66 10.06 -13.11
C ASN A 541 -8.01 8.67 -13.04
N ARG A 542 -8.83 7.65 -12.82
CA ARG A 542 -8.45 6.23 -12.86
C ARG A 542 -9.30 5.51 -13.90
N GLY A 543 -8.70 4.63 -14.68
CA GLY A 543 -9.50 3.70 -15.48
C GLY A 543 -10.12 2.61 -14.61
N TYR A 544 -10.68 1.58 -15.23
CA TYR A 544 -10.99 0.32 -14.55
C TYR A 544 -10.18 -0.82 -15.18
N ASP A 545 -9.93 -1.86 -14.39
CA ASP A 545 -9.38 -3.12 -14.85
C ASP A 545 -10.49 -3.99 -15.41
N THR A 546 -10.23 -4.46 -16.61
CA THR A 546 -11.18 -5.23 -17.39
C THR A 546 -11.51 -6.61 -16.84
N LYS A 547 -10.62 -7.23 -16.06
CA LYS A 547 -10.82 -8.59 -15.53
C LYS A 547 -11.62 -8.59 -14.23
N THR A 548 -11.53 -7.51 -13.46
CA THR A 548 -12.11 -7.40 -12.11
C THR A 548 -13.23 -6.36 -12.01
N GLY A 549 -13.27 -5.38 -12.92
CA GLY A 549 -14.19 -4.23 -12.84
C GLY A 549 -13.75 -3.14 -11.86
N LEU A 550 -12.59 -3.30 -11.20
CA LEU A 550 -12.10 -2.37 -10.16
C LEU A 550 -11.27 -1.23 -10.76
N ALA A 551 -11.17 -0.11 -10.06
CA ALA A 551 -10.36 1.03 -10.46
C ALA A 551 -8.89 0.62 -10.56
N LYS A 552 -8.26 0.95 -11.69
CA LYS A 552 -6.84 0.68 -11.93
C LYS A 552 -5.95 1.88 -11.56
N GLY A 553 -4.70 1.84 -12.02
CA GLY A 553 -3.71 2.89 -11.84
C GLY A 553 -4.15 4.28 -12.34
N THR A 554 -3.44 5.27 -11.81
CA THR A 554 -3.72 6.70 -12.00
C THR A 554 -3.24 7.17 -13.37
N THR A 555 -4.04 8.01 -14.03
CA THR A 555 -3.66 8.70 -15.26
C THR A 555 -3.72 10.20 -15.01
N LEU A 556 -2.65 10.90 -15.37
CA LEU A 556 -2.60 12.35 -15.39
C LEU A 556 -2.52 12.86 -16.82
N THR A 557 -3.34 13.86 -17.12
CA THR A 557 -3.30 14.57 -18.41
C THR A 557 -3.24 16.08 -18.20
N ASP A 558 -2.85 16.81 -19.23
CA ASP A 558 -3.10 18.25 -19.29
C ASP A 558 -4.61 18.53 -19.51
N LEU A 559 -4.99 19.80 -19.57
CA LEU A 559 -6.38 20.21 -19.82
C LEU A 559 -6.86 19.98 -21.26
N ALA A 560 -5.96 19.60 -22.17
CA ALA A 560 -6.29 19.12 -23.51
C ALA A 560 -6.42 17.58 -23.55
N PHE A 561 -6.38 16.91 -22.38
CA PHE A 561 -6.45 15.46 -22.20
C PHE A 561 -5.26 14.68 -22.78
N LYS A 562 -4.11 15.32 -23.02
CA LYS A 562 -2.88 14.65 -23.42
C LYS A 562 -2.17 14.08 -22.18
N PRO A 563 -1.73 12.80 -22.17
CA PRO A 563 -0.92 12.25 -21.09
C PRO A 563 0.34 13.09 -20.86
N ILE A 564 0.65 13.42 -19.60
CA ILE A 564 1.79 14.30 -19.25
C ILE A 564 2.94 13.56 -18.57
N ILE A 565 2.67 12.40 -17.97
CA ILE A 565 3.67 11.63 -17.23
C ILE A 565 3.25 10.16 -17.14
N SER A 566 4.25 9.28 -17.18
CA SER A 566 4.19 7.88 -16.78
C SER A 566 5.44 7.61 -15.95
N LEU A 567 5.29 7.06 -14.75
CA LEU A 567 6.43 6.73 -13.88
C LEU A 567 6.95 5.30 -14.10
N ASP A 568 6.18 4.46 -14.78
CA ASP A 568 6.47 3.05 -15.03
C ASP A 568 7.30 2.80 -16.30
N SER A 569 7.38 3.78 -17.20
CA SER A 569 8.12 3.70 -18.46
C SER A 569 9.21 4.78 -18.54
N ASN A 570 10.28 4.48 -19.27
CA ASN A 570 11.50 5.26 -19.54
C ASN A 570 11.28 6.80 -19.51
N PRO A 571 12.28 7.65 -19.15
CA PRO A 571 12.13 9.10 -18.95
C PRO A 571 11.97 9.89 -20.27
N ILE A 572 10.96 9.54 -21.06
CA ILE A 572 10.57 10.19 -22.32
C ILE A 572 9.65 11.39 -22.02
N TYR A 573 9.03 11.41 -20.82
CA TYR A 573 8.20 12.52 -20.37
C TYR A 573 9.07 13.64 -19.80
N TYR A 574 9.15 14.73 -20.54
CA TYR A 574 9.85 15.96 -20.15
C TYR A 574 8.96 17.15 -20.46
N LEU A 575 8.55 17.89 -19.43
CA LEU A 575 7.68 19.05 -19.59
C LEU A 575 8.50 20.33 -19.79
N SER A 576 8.19 21.12 -20.82
CA SER A 576 8.70 22.49 -20.87
C SER A 576 8.08 23.34 -19.76
N TYR A 577 8.79 24.35 -19.26
CA TYR A 577 8.35 25.13 -18.08
C TYR A 577 6.96 25.76 -18.22
N ASN A 578 6.53 26.03 -19.46
CA ASN A 578 5.25 26.65 -19.80
C ASN A 578 4.28 25.70 -20.52
N GLN A 579 4.57 24.40 -20.64
CA GLN A 579 3.73 23.49 -21.42
C GLN A 579 2.29 23.42 -20.89
N LEU A 580 2.15 23.21 -19.59
CA LEU A 580 0.85 23.07 -18.93
C LEU A 580 0.09 24.39 -18.91
N SER A 581 0.78 25.51 -18.63
CA SER A 581 0.18 26.84 -18.61
C SER A 581 -0.24 27.31 -20.01
N ASN A 582 0.58 27.10 -21.04
CA ASN A 582 0.22 27.37 -22.43
C ASN A 582 -0.98 26.54 -22.88
N THR A 583 -1.02 25.26 -22.51
CA THR A 583 -2.16 24.39 -22.82
C THR A 583 -3.42 24.88 -22.11
N GLN A 584 -3.32 25.21 -20.82
CA GLN A 584 -4.44 25.79 -20.09
C GLN A 584 -4.93 27.10 -20.74
N GLN A 585 -4.00 27.99 -21.12
CA GLN A 585 -4.34 29.25 -21.77
C GLN A 585 -5.02 29.01 -23.11
N ALA A 586 -4.50 28.11 -23.94
CA ALA A 586 -5.11 27.75 -25.24
C ALA A 586 -6.52 27.15 -25.05
N VAL A 587 -6.70 26.25 -24.08
CA VAL A 587 -8.02 25.68 -23.78
C VAL A 587 -8.99 26.75 -23.27
N LYS A 588 -8.55 27.73 -22.49
CA LYS A 588 -9.44 28.78 -21.93
C LYS A 588 -9.71 29.93 -22.90
N SER A 589 -8.73 30.35 -23.70
CA SER A 589 -8.78 31.61 -24.46
C SER A 589 -9.44 31.49 -25.84
N LYS A 590 -9.39 30.32 -26.47
CA LYS A 590 -9.81 30.15 -27.87
C LYS A 590 -11.31 30.28 -28.04
N ASP A 591 -11.76 31.11 -28.97
CA ASP A 591 -13.17 31.44 -29.20
C ASP A 591 -14.03 30.23 -29.56
N THR A 592 -13.45 29.22 -30.23
CA THR A 592 -14.16 28.00 -30.60
C THR A 592 -13.30 26.80 -30.29
N ARG A 593 -13.88 25.84 -29.58
CA ARG A 593 -13.19 24.59 -29.23
C ARG A 593 -13.98 23.42 -29.74
N VAL A 594 -13.27 22.39 -30.20
CA VAL A 594 -13.85 21.11 -30.61
C VAL A 594 -13.46 20.09 -29.56
N PHE A 595 -14.42 19.72 -28.71
CA PHE A 595 -14.26 18.67 -27.72
C PHE A 595 -14.63 17.34 -28.35
N ILE A 596 -13.71 16.37 -28.35
CA ILE A 596 -13.98 15.01 -28.84
C ILE A 596 -14.16 14.11 -27.62
N VAL A 597 -15.35 13.54 -27.45
CA VAL A 597 -15.64 12.50 -26.46
C VAL A 597 -15.85 11.18 -27.19
N GLY A 598 -15.22 10.12 -26.69
CA GLY A 598 -15.32 8.83 -27.34
C GLY A 598 -14.43 7.74 -26.79
N ASP A 599 -14.41 6.63 -27.53
CA ASP A 599 -13.72 5.40 -27.16
C ASP A 599 -12.25 5.35 -27.62
N SER A 600 -11.68 4.14 -27.59
CA SER A 600 -10.27 3.89 -27.88
C SER A 600 -9.86 4.19 -29.32
N THR A 601 -10.78 4.30 -30.26
CA THR A 601 -10.45 4.62 -31.66
C THR A 601 -10.21 6.12 -31.88
N ALA A 602 -10.70 6.97 -30.97
CA ALA A 602 -10.51 8.42 -30.98
C ALA A 602 -9.38 8.90 -30.05
N SER A 603 -9.06 8.13 -28.99
CA SER A 603 -8.24 8.59 -27.86
C SER A 603 -6.79 8.96 -28.18
N TYR A 604 -6.21 9.81 -27.32
CA TYR A 604 -4.75 9.93 -27.21
C TYR A 604 -4.13 8.62 -26.72
N TYR A 605 -2.94 8.33 -27.24
CA TYR A 605 -2.06 7.28 -26.76
C TYR A 605 -0.72 7.85 -26.30
N GLU A 606 -0.16 7.19 -25.31
CA GLU A 606 1.17 7.46 -24.77
C GLU A 606 2.22 7.29 -25.88
N PRO A 607 3.31 8.09 -25.90
CA PRO A 607 4.38 7.98 -26.90
C PRO A 607 4.93 6.56 -27.08
N ASP A 608 4.99 5.79 -25.99
CA ASP A 608 5.46 4.39 -25.97
C ASP A 608 4.60 3.45 -26.83
N ALA A 609 3.32 3.79 -27.03
CA ALA A 609 2.40 3.02 -27.83
C ALA A 609 2.46 3.39 -29.32
N PHE A 610 3.31 4.32 -29.76
CA PHE A 610 3.46 4.64 -31.18
C PHE A 610 3.83 3.35 -31.97
N PRO A 611 3.20 3.08 -33.14
CA PRO A 611 2.41 3.98 -33.98
C PRO A 611 0.89 3.94 -33.74
N ARG A 612 0.38 3.27 -32.69
CA ARG A 612 -1.06 3.28 -32.38
C ARG A 612 -1.53 4.70 -32.16
N THR A 613 -2.51 5.12 -32.95
CA THR A 613 -2.97 6.51 -33.01
C THR A 613 -4.49 6.52 -33.11
N GLY A 614 -5.16 7.31 -32.27
CA GLY A 614 -6.59 7.57 -32.41
C GLY A 614 -6.87 8.61 -33.49
N TRP A 615 -8.02 8.53 -34.15
CA TRP A 615 -8.39 9.54 -35.16
C TRP A 615 -8.51 10.94 -34.54
N GLY A 616 -8.95 11.06 -33.28
CA GLY A 616 -9.01 12.34 -32.57
C GLY A 616 -7.62 12.93 -32.29
N GLN A 617 -6.62 12.08 -32.02
CA GLN A 617 -5.23 12.49 -31.92
C GLN A 617 -4.69 12.99 -33.26
N ALA A 618 -4.98 12.28 -34.35
CA ALA A 618 -4.61 12.72 -35.70
C ALA A 618 -5.37 14.00 -36.12
N PHE A 619 -6.64 14.13 -35.75
CA PHE A 619 -7.46 15.32 -36.03
C PHE A 619 -6.92 16.55 -35.30
N HIS A 620 -6.52 16.40 -34.03
CA HIS A 620 -5.81 17.47 -33.33
C HIS A 620 -4.51 17.83 -34.06
N ALA A 621 -3.73 16.86 -34.56
CA ALA A 621 -2.49 17.15 -35.28
C ALA A 621 -2.73 17.87 -36.63
N LEU A 622 -3.83 17.55 -37.32
CA LEU A 622 -4.20 18.15 -38.61
C LEU A 622 -4.76 19.57 -38.48
N VAL A 623 -5.65 19.78 -37.50
CA VAL A 623 -6.36 21.05 -37.32
C VAL A 623 -5.61 21.97 -36.36
N GLY A 624 -5.19 21.42 -35.22
CA GLY A 624 -4.38 22.08 -34.19
C GLY A 624 -4.88 23.43 -33.71
N ASP A 625 -4.06 24.10 -32.91
CA ASP A 625 -4.25 25.51 -32.60
C ASP A 625 -3.93 26.36 -33.85
N ASN A 626 -4.89 26.45 -34.77
CA ASN A 626 -4.77 27.28 -35.98
C ASN A 626 -4.96 28.78 -35.71
N GLY A 627 -4.86 29.20 -34.44
CA GLY A 627 -5.15 30.55 -33.97
C GLY A 627 -6.64 30.77 -33.62
N LYS A 628 -7.58 30.09 -34.30
CA LYS A 628 -9.03 30.30 -34.21
C LYS A 628 -9.78 29.17 -33.51
N VAL A 629 -9.35 27.92 -33.72
CA VAL A 629 -9.97 26.71 -33.18
C VAL A 629 -8.95 25.96 -32.34
N MET A 630 -9.40 25.35 -31.23
CA MET A 630 -8.61 24.40 -30.45
C MET A 630 -9.31 23.06 -30.33
N VAL A 631 -8.59 21.99 -30.63
CA VAL A 631 -9.10 20.61 -30.48
C VAL A 631 -8.74 20.09 -29.09
N VAL A 632 -9.76 19.72 -28.30
CA VAL A 632 -9.62 19.06 -27.00
C VAL A 632 -10.08 17.61 -27.15
N ASN A 633 -9.14 16.70 -27.37
CA ASN A 633 -9.47 15.29 -27.55
C ASN A 633 -9.56 14.57 -26.21
N ALA A 634 -10.75 14.59 -25.62
CA ALA A 634 -11.08 13.92 -24.37
C ALA A 634 -11.50 12.46 -24.56
N ALA A 635 -11.35 11.84 -25.74
CA ALA A 635 -11.63 10.43 -25.92
C ALA A 635 -10.66 9.56 -25.10
N ARG A 636 -11.17 8.45 -24.54
CA ARG A 636 -10.37 7.59 -23.66
C ARG A 636 -10.60 6.11 -23.94
N SER A 637 -9.48 5.41 -24.10
CA SER A 637 -9.47 3.97 -24.32
C SER A 637 -10.09 3.18 -23.16
N GLY A 638 -10.88 2.16 -23.51
CA GLY A 638 -11.55 1.26 -22.57
C GLY A 638 -12.92 1.71 -22.05
N ARG A 639 -13.37 2.93 -22.38
CA ARG A 639 -14.66 3.48 -21.91
C ARG A 639 -15.79 3.29 -22.93
N SER A 640 -16.98 2.98 -22.46
CA SER A 640 -18.24 3.09 -23.22
C SER A 640 -18.92 4.43 -22.94
N SER A 641 -20.04 4.73 -23.59
CA SER A 641 -20.83 5.95 -23.28
C SER A 641 -21.19 6.02 -21.78
N LYS A 642 -21.67 4.90 -21.22
CA LYS A 642 -22.01 4.76 -19.80
C LYS A 642 -20.82 4.93 -18.84
N ASP A 643 -19.73 4.17 -19.01
CA ASP A 643 -18.56 4.27 -18.10
C ASP A 643 -17.83 5.62 -18.23
N TYR A 644 -17.97 6.31 -19.35
CA TYR A 644 -17.40 7.64 -19.52
C TYR A 644 -18.04 8.67 -18.57
N ILE A 645 -19.36 8.57 -18.36
CA ILE A 645 -20.10 9.36 -17.38
C ILE A 645 -19.82 8.84 -15.96
N ASN A 646 -20.04 7.55 -15.70
CA ASN A 646 -19.90 6.97 -14.36
C ASN A 646 -18.48 7.04 -13.81
N GLY A 647 -17.47 6.88 -14.67
CA GLY A 647 -16.07 7.08 -14.33
C GLY A 647 -15.60 8.54 -14.39
N ARG A 648 -16.51 9.52 -14.36
CA ARG A 648 -16.27 10.97 -14.26
C ARG A 648 -15.49 11.66 -15.37
N TRP A 649 -15.30 11.01 -16.51
CA TRP A 649 -14.50 11.63 -17.57
C TRP A 649 -15.23 12.84 -18.18
N LEU A 650 -16.55 12.75 -18.33
CA LEU A 650 -17.38 13.90 -18.76
C LEU A 650 -17.35 15.04 -17.73
N SER A 651 -17.41 14.73 -16.43
CA SER A 651 -17.34 15.75 -15.37
C SER A 651 -16.02 16.51 -15.31
N LEU A 652 -14.91 15.92 -15.78
CA LEU A 652 -13.62 16.61 -15.87
C LEU A 652 -13.59 17.65 -17.00
N LEU A 653 -14.43 17.47 -18.02
CA LEU A 653 -14.55 18.35 -19.17
C LEU A 653 -15.48 19.54 -18.89
N GLU A 654 -16.49 19.35 -18.04
CA GLU A 654 -17.50 20.36 -17.71
C GLU A 654 -16.95 21.75 -17.32
N PRO A 655 -15.90 21.89 -16.49
CA PRO A 655 -15.36 23.21 -16.15
C PRO A 655 -14.59 23.90 -17.29
N LEU A 656 -14.41 23.23 -18.43
CA LEU A 656 -13.65 23.73 -19.57
C LEU A 656 -14.52 24.29 -20.69
N VAL A 657 -15.79 23.87 -20.80
CA VAL A 657 -16.67 24.21 -21.93
C VAL A 657 -17.25 25.62 -21.83
N LYS A 658 -17.69 26.17 -22.97
CA LYS A 658 -18.37 27.47 -23.06
C LYS A 658 -19.38 27.47 -24.21
N PRO A 659 -20.32 28.43 -24.23
CA PRO A 659 -21.26 28.59 -25.33
C PRO A 659 -20.56 28.72 -26.69
N GLY A 660 -21.07 28.00 -27.69
CA GLY A 660 -20.54 28.00 -29.06
C GLY A 660 -19.41 27.01 -29.34
N ASP A 661 -18.93 26.28 -28.33
CA ASP A 661 -18.05 25.13 -28.56
C ASP A 661 -18.78 23.98 -29.27
N TYR A 662 -18.02 23.05 -29.83
CA TYR A 662 -18.55 21.84 -30.46
C TYR A 662 -18.24 20.62 -29.60
N LEU A 663 -19.20 19.69 -29.49
CA LEU A 663 -19.05 18.41 -28.81
C LEU A 663 -19.20 17.27 -29.82
N PHE A 664 -18.07 16.70 -30.23
CA PHE A 664 -18.01 15.57 -31.14
C PHE A 664 -18.11 14.27 -30.34
N ILE A 665 -19.15 13.48 -30.60
CA ILE A 665 -19.50 12.31 -29.80
C ILE A 665 -19.36 11.04 -30.65
N GLN A 666 -18.42 10.17 -30.28
CA GLN A 666 -18.16 8.90 -30.97
C GLN A 666 -18.03 7.73 -29.98
N PHE A 667 -19.06 6.90 -29.89
CA PHE A 667 -19.08 5.70 -29.04
C PHE A 667 -19.49 4.45 -29.85
N SER A 668 -19.79 3.36 -29.16
CA SER A 668 -20.33 2.05 -29.57
C SER A 668 -19.37 0.85 -29.52
N HIS A 669 -18.04 1.02 -29.61
CA HIS A 669 -17.14 -0.14 -29.61
C HIS A 669 -17.11 -0.93 -28.28
N ASN A 670 -17.24 -0.21 -27.16
CA ASN A 670 -17.25 -0.79 -25.82
C ASN A 670 -18.69 -0.98 -25.30
N ASP A 671 -19.63 -0.20 -25.81
CA ASP A 671 -21.06 -0.30 -25.52
C ASP A 671 -21.65 -1.66 -25.93
N GLU A 672 -21.17 -2.24 -27.03
CA GLU A 672 -21.61 -3.57 -27.52
C GLU A 672 -21.21 -4.76 -26.63
N LYS A 673 -20.53 -4.54 -25.50
CA LYS A 673 -20.08 -5.60 -24.59
C LYS A 673 -21.19 -6.07 -23.65
N CYS A 674 -22.29 -6.52 -24.26
CA CYS A 674 -23.53 -6.93 -23.59
C CYS A 674 -23.73 -8.45 -23.49
N ASP A 675 -22.74 -9.26 -23.89
CA ASP A 675 -22.83 -10.73 -23.81
C ASP A 675 -22.50 -11.23 -22.40
N GLY A 676 -23.53 -11.39 -21.56
CA GLY A 676 -23.37 -11.91 -20.20
C GLY A 676 -22.89 -13.35 -20.15
N SER A 677 -23.11 -14.13 -21.22
CA SER A 677 -22.72 -15.54 -21.31
C SER A 677 -21.25 -15.76 -21.71
N LYS A 678 -20.55 -14.68 -22.08
CA LYS A 678 -19.18 -14.74 -22.57
C LYS A 678 -18.23 -15.18 -21.44
N PRO A 679 -17.44 -16.25 -21.65
CA PRO A 679 -16.46 -16.68 -20.66
C PRO A 679 -15.48 -15.56 -20.28
N GLY A 680 -15.15 -15.48 -19.00
CA GLY A 680 -14.31 -14.42 -18.45
C GLY A 680 -15.12 -13.17 -18.15
N ARG A 681 -14.97 -12.13 -18.98
CA ARG A 681 -15.45 -10.77 -18.68
C ARG A 681 -16.95 -10.54 -18.86
N GLY A 682 -17.73 -11.48 -19.42
CA GLY A 682 -19.11 -11.23 -19.86
C GLY A 682 -19.98 -10.46 -18.86
N PRO A 683 -20.18 -10.96 -17.64
CA PRO A 683 -20.97 -10.26 -16.62
C PRO A 683 -20.40 -8.90 -16.19
N LEU A 684 -19.06 -8.78 -16.11
CA LEU A 684 -18.40 -7.52 -15.73
C LEU A 684 -18.51 -6.45 -16.81
N ASP A 685 -18.38 -6.85 -18.08
CA ASP A 685 -18.57 -5.97 -19.21
C ASP A 685 -20.03 -5.51 -19.29
N VAL A 686 -20.98 -6.40 -19.02
CA VAL A 686 -22.41 -6.05 -18.92
C VAL A 686 -22.64 -5.01 -17.82
N ALA A 687 -22.05 -5.20 -16.64
CA ALA A 687 -22.23 -4.27 -15.53
C ALA A 687 -21.64 -2.88 -15.83
N ASN A 688 -20.40 -2.83 -16.33
CA ASN A 688 -19.63 -1.59 -16.44
C ASN A 688 -19.82 -0.87 -17.78
N LEU A 689 -19.86 -1.61 -18.89
CA LEU A 689 -19.76 -1.03 -20.23
C LEU A 689 -21.04 -1.07 -21.04
N CYS A 690 -21.83 -2.13 -20.89
CA CYS A 690 -22.93 -2.43 -21.80
C CYS A 690 -23.98 -1.32 -21.85
N THR A 691 -24.31 -0.94 -23.08
CA THR A 691 -25.56 -0.27 -23.44
C THR A 691 -26.15 -0.97 -24.66
N TYR A 692 -27.46 -1.13 -24.75
CA TYR A 692 -28.15 -1.84 -25.82
C TYR A 692 -28.57 -0.87 -26.92
N PRO A 693 -28.53 -1.30 -28.19
CA PRO A 693 -28.96 -0.48 -29.31
C PRO A 693 -30.48 -0.37 -29.35
N ASN A 694 -30.99 0.49 -30.22
CA ASN A 694 -32.41 0.52 -30.57
C ASN A 694 -32.82 -0.75 -31.35
N ASN A 695 -34.11 -1.05 -31.29
CA ASN A 695 -34.70 -2.09 -32.13
C ASN A 695 -34.81 -1.62 -33.61
N ALA A 696 -35.26 -2.51 -34.49
CA ALA A 696 -35.41 -2.21 -35.92
C ALA A 696 -36.39 -1.07 -36.24
N ARG A 697 -37.28 -0.69 -35.30
CA ARG A 697 -38.21 0.44 -35.43
C ARG A 697 -37.62 1.76 -34.90
N GLY A 698 -36.41 1.73 -34.35
CA GLY A 698 -35.77 2.89 -33.72
C GLY A 698 -36.29 3.21 -32.32
N GLU A 699 -36.84 2.22 -31.62
CA GLU A 699 -37.25 2.35 -30.22
C GLU A 699 -36.10 1.90 -29.31
N PRO A 700 -35.79 2.66 -28.23
CA PRO A 700 -34.79 2.30 -27.23
C PRO A 700 -35.04 0.92 -26.61
N GLN A 701 -33.97 0.16 -26.40
CA GLN A 701 -34.02 -1.13 -25.70
C GLN A 701 -33.14 -1.08 -24.45
N PHE A 702 -33.65 -1.61 -23.34
CA PHE A 702 -32.95 -1.74 -22.06
C PHE A 702 -33.75 -2.63 -21.09
N PRO A 703 -33.12 -3.26 -20.09
CA PRO A 703 -33.85 -4.01 -19.06
C PRO A 703 -34.77 -3.09 -18.25
N VAL A 704 -35.90 -3.62 -17.76
CA VAL A 704 -36.85 -2.83 -16.95
C VAL A 704 -36.14 -2.20 -15.76
N GLY A 705 -36.31 -0.88 -15.57
CA GLY A 705 -35.67 -0.12 -14.50
C GLY A 705 -34.23 0.32 -14.77
N HIS A 706 -33.66 -0.02 -15.93
CA HIS A 706 -32.27 0.27 -16.29
C HIS A 706 -32.12 1.12 -17.56
N PRO A 707 -32.71 2.33 -17.65
CA PRO A 707 -32.61 3.17 -18.85
C PRO A 707 -31.16 3.54 -19.19
N GLU A 708 -30.25 3.57 -18.21
CA GLU A 708 -28.80 3.78 -18.40
C GLU A 708 -28.11 2.66 -19.20
N MET A 709 -28.81 1.54 -19.43
CA MET A 709 -28.36 0.48 -20.32
C MET A 709 -28.88 0.65 -21.75
N SER A 710 -29.47 1.78 -22.12
CA SER A 710 -29.81 2.09 -23.52
C SER A 710 -28.76 3.01 -24.12
N LEU A 711 -28.21 2.65 -25.29
CA LEU A 711 -27.25 3.51 -25.99
C LEU A 711 -27.90 4.85 -26.34
N GLN A 712 -29.15 4.85 -26.80
CA GLN A 712 -29.84 6.10 -27.11
C GLN A 712 -29.98 6.98 -25.86
N HIS A 713 -30.35 6.41 -24.71
CA HIS A 713 -30.44 7.16 -23.46
C HIS A 713 -29.09 7.79 -23.06
N GLU A 714 -28.00 7.04 -23.17
CA GLU A 714 -26.67 7.59 -22.90
C GLU A 714 -26.29 8.69 -23.89
N LEU A 715 -26.55 8.53 -25.19
CA LEU A 715 -26.33 9.58 -26.20
C LEU A 715 -27.15 10.85 -25.91
N GLU A 716 -28.39 10.70 -25.45
CA GLU A 716 -29.25 11.81 -25.02
C GLU A 716 -28.65 12.60 -23.85
N GLN A 717 -27.92 11.94 -22.94
CA GLN A 717 -27.20 12.64 -21.86
C GLN A 717 -26.08 13.54 -22.41
N TYR A 718 -25.35 13.13 -23.46
CA TYR A 718 -24.37 13.99 -24.11
C TYR A 718 -25.02 15.17 -24.85
N ILE A 719 -26.19 14.95 -25.47
CA ILE A 719 -26.97 16.04 -26.07
C ILE A 719 -27.43 17.02 -24.98
N ALA A 720 -27.93 16.50 -23.85
CA ALA A 720 -28.38 17.31 -22.73
C ALA A 720 -27.21 18.14 -22.16
N PHE A 721 -26.05 17.52 -21.96
CA PHE A 721 -24.83 18.20 -21.56
C PHE A 721 -24.46 19.32 -22.55
N ALA A 722 -24.43 19.02 -23.86
CA ALA A 722 -24.12 20.02 -24.88
C ALA A 722 -25.11 21.19 -24.85
N ARG A 723 -26.42 20.90 -24.79
CA ARG A 723 -27.47 21.94 -24.76
C ARG A 723 -27.42 22.78 -23.48
N GLN A 724 -27.23 22.16 -22.32
CA GLN A 724 -27.07 22.84 -21.04
C GLN A 724 -25.93 23.87 -21.09
N HIS A 725 -24.82 23.51 -21.73
CA HIS A 725 -23.64 24.36 -21.88
C HIS A 725 -23.62 25.18 -23.18
N LYS A 726 -24.72 25.19 -23.94
CA LYS A 726 -24.89 25.90 -25.22
C LYS A 726 -23.81 25.56 -26.26
N MET A 727 -23.38 24.30 -26.28
CA MET A 727 -22.48 23.73 -27.28
C MET A 727 -23.27 23.22 -28.50
N HIS A 728 -22.57 23.02 -29.60
CA HIS A 728 -23.05 22.36 -30.82
C HIS A 728 -22.66 20.88 -30.80
N PRO A 729 -23.57 19.95 -30.44
CA PRO A 729 -23.30 18.52 -30.52
C PRO A 729 -23.17 18.07 -31.98
N VAL A 730 -22.27 17.12 -32.23
CA VAL A 730 -22.06 16.46 -33.54
C VAL A 730 -21.86 14.98 -33.28
N PHE A 731 -22.65 14.13 -33.93
CA PHE A 731 -22.49 12.68 -33.83
C PHE A 731 -21.54 12.14 -34.89
N LEU A 732 -20.78 11.13 -34.50
CA LEU A 732 -20.00 10.30 -35.41
C LEU A 732 -20.38 8.84 -35.21
N THR A 733 -20.55 8.11 -36.32
CA THR A 733 -20.65 6.64 -36.26
C THR A 733 -19.33 6.04 -35.79
N SER A 734 -19.32 4.82 -35.27
CA SER A 734 -18.09 4.16 -34.83
C SER A 734 -17.21 3.77 -36.01
N LEU A 735 -15.90 3.74 -35.82
CA LEU A 735 -14.99 3.31 -36.87
C LEU A 735 -15.15 1.81 -37.18
N PRO A 736 -14.95 1.37 -38.43
CA PRO A 736 -15.08 -0.03 -38.78
C PRO A 736 -13.92 -0.82 -38.19
N ARG A 737 -14.15 -2.12 -37.95
CA ARG A 737 -13.09 -3.10 -37.73
C ARG A 737 -12.61 -3.65 -39.07
N ALA A 738 -11.35 -4.03 -39.12
CA ALA A 738 -10.75 -4.73 -40.27
C ALA A 738 -11.23 -6.19 -40.38
N LYS A 739 -12.55 -6.39 -40.56
CA LYS A 739 -13.19 -7.70 -40.63
C LYS A 739 -14.09 -7.82 -41.85
N MET A 740 -13.98 -8.97 -42.51
CA MET A 740 -14.84 -9.38 -43.62
C MET A 740 -16.20 -9.91 -43.11
N ALA A 741 -17.15 -10.10 -44.01
CA ALA A 741 -18.49 -10.60 -43.68
C ALA A 741 -18.49 -11.99 -43.02
N ASN A 742 -17.50 -12.83 -43.35
CA ASN A 742 -17.28 -14.14 -42.74
C ASN A 742 -16.57 -14.08 -41.36
N GLY A 743 -16.26 -12.87 -40.86
CA GLY A 743 -15.64 -12.65 -39.56
C GLY A 743 -14.11 -12.71 -39.54
N HIS A 744 -13.47 -13.12 -40.64
CA HIS A 744 -12.01 -13.12 -40.77
C HIS A 744 -11.45 -11.71 -40.90
N ASN A 745 -10.21 -11.52 -40.44
CA ASN A 745 -9.51 -10.24 -40.57
C ASN A 745 -9.12 -10.02 -42.03
N GLY A 746 -9.52 -8.92 -42.65
CA GLY A 746 -9.29 -8.72 -44.07
C GLY A 746 -10.21 -7.72 -44.75
N LEU A 747 -10.07 -7.64 -46.07
CA LEU A 747 -10.92 -6.88 -46.98
C LEU A 747 -11.68 -7.85 -47.92
N PRO A 748 -12.83 -7.47 -48.50
CA PRO A 748 -13.56 -6.23 -48.23
C PRO A 748 -14.14 -6.22 -46.81
N LEU A 749 -14.19 -5.04 -46.19
CA LEU A 749 -14.79 -4.86 -44.87
C LEU A 749 -16.28 -5.17 -44.93
N ASN A 750 -16.77 -5.86 -43.90
CA ASN A 750 -18.19 -6.07 -43.70
C ASN A 750 -18.90 -4.72 -43.54
N PRO A 751 -19.94 -4.41 -44.34
CA PRO A 751 -20.71 -3.19 -44.18
C PRO A 751 -21.59 -3.18 -42.92
N ILE A 752 -21.90 -4.35 -42.35
CA ILE A 752 -22.73 -4.51 -41.16
C ILE A 752 -21.84 -4.81 -39.95
N GLN A 753 -21.43 -3.77 -39.22
CA GLN A 753 -20.63 -3.90 -37.99
C GLN A 753 -21.28 -3.16 -36.82
N HIS A 754 -20.76 -3.42 -35.61
CA HIS A 754 -21.30 -2.90 -34.35
C HIS A 754 -22.79 -3.23 -34.22
N VAL A 755 -23.07 -4.53 -34.37
CA VAL A 755 -24.40 -5.10 -34.22
C VAL A 755 -24.35 -6.20 -33.18
N THR A 756 -25.37 -6.29 -32.34
CA THR A 756 -25.59 -7.44 -31.45
C THR A 756 -26.57 -8.39 -32.10
N LYS A 757 -26.32 -9.69 -31.97
CA LYS A 757 -27.18 -10.76 -32.48
C LYS A 757 -27.33 -11.82 -31.41
N GLN A 758 -28.47 -12.49 -31.38
CA GLN A 758 -28.69 -13.51 -30.37
C GLN A 758 -27.74 -14.70 -30.62
N ASN A 759 -27.14 -15.20 -29.55
CA ASN A 759 -26.24 -16.35 -29.59
C ASN A 759 -26.95 -17.60 -29.03
N THR A 760 -26.33 -18.77 -29.18
CA THR A 760 -26.88 -20.05 -28.70
C THR A 760 -26.98 -20.16 -27.17
N ARG A 761 -26.39 -19.20 -26.44
CA ARG A 761 -26.39 -19.14 -24.97
C ARG A 761 -27.31 -18.04 -24.43
N HIS A 762 -28.09 -17.41 -25.29
CA HIS A 762 -28.97 -16.28 -24.94
C HIS A 762 -28.24 -15.15 -24.21
N GLY A 763 -26.99 -14.88 -24.59
CA GLY A 763 -26.10 -13.97 -23.89
C GLY A 763 -26.47 -12.49 -23.98
N TYR A 764 -27.32 -12.10 -24.94
CA TYR A 764 -27.79 -10.73 -25.12
C TYR A 764 -29.28 -10.62 -24.78
N ALA A 765 -29.65 -9.63 -23.96
CA ALA A 765 -31.05 -9.34 -23.68
C ALA A 765 -31.74 -8.67 -24.88
N PHE A 766 -31.01 -7.83 -25.61
CA PHE A 766 -31.52 -7.11 -26.79
C PHE A 766 -30.50 -7.12 -27.93
N VAL A 767 -31.00 -7.04 -29.16
CA VAL A 767 -30.22 -7.14 -30.40
C VAL A 767 -30.56 -5.99 -31.34
N GLY A 768 -29.57 -5.45 -32.02
CA GLY A 768 -29.76 -4.33 -32.93
C GLY A 768 -28.46 -3.76 -33.47
N SER A 769 -28.54 -2.57 -34.06
CA SER A 769 -27.42 -1.88 -34.68
C SER A 769 -27.07 -0.61 -33.93
N TYR A 770 -25.86 -0.54 -33.40
CA TYR A 770 -25.37 0.64 -32.69
C TYR A 770 -25.16 1.81 -33.67
N THR A 771 -24.72 1.50 -34.89
CA THR A 771 -24.58 2.50 -35.95
C THR A 771 -25.93 3.14 -36.29
N ASP A 772 -26.98 2.32 -36.43
CA ASP A 772 -28.31 2.83 -36.73
C ASP A 772 -28.91 3.57 -35.53
N THR A 773 -28.60 3.14 -34.30
CA THR A 773 -29.00 3.85 -33.08
C THR A 773 -28.42 5.27 -33.05
N VAL A 774 -27.13 5.45 -33.37
CA VAL A 774 -26.51 6.79 -33.49
C VAL A 774 -27.21 7.61 -34.57
N LYS A 775 -27.46 7.03 -35.75
CA LYS A 775 -28.15 7.70 -36.88
C LYS A 775 -29.57 8.14 -36.52
N GLN A 776 -30.34 7.25 -35.91
CA GLN A 776 -31.72 7.50 -35.49
C GLN A 776 -31.77 8.56 -34.39
N THR A 777 -30.84 8.51 -33.43
CA THR A 777 -30.73 9.52 -32.37
C THR A 777 -30.38 10.88 -32.97
N ALA A 778 -29.43 10.92 -33.91
CA ALA A 778 -29.07 12.14 -34.62
C ALA A 778 -30.28 12.75 -35.33
N GLN A 779 -31.01 11.94 -36.11
CA GLN A 779 -32.21 12.37 -36.82
C GLN A 779 -33.32 12.83 -35.87
N ARG A 780 -33.56 12.10 -34.77
CA ARG A 780 -34.62 12.43 -33.79
C ARG A 780 -34.40 13.79 -33.14
N TYR A 781 -33.14 14.15 -32.87
CA TYR A 781 -32.79 15.35 -32.14
C TYR A 781 -32.23 16.48 -33.01
N ASP A 782 -32.23 16.29 -34.32
CA ASP A 782 -31.67 17.22 -35.32
C ASP A 782 -30.20 17.55 -35.04
N ILE A 783 -29.40 16.50 -34.84
CA ILE A 783 -27.95 16.60 -34.57
C ILE A 783 -27.18 16.29 -35.86
N PRO A 784 -26.22 17.14 -36.28
CA PRO A 784 -25.34 16.85 -37.41
C PRO A 784 -24.62 15.50 -37.24
N LEU A 785 -24.51 14.73 -38.32
CA LEU A 785 -23.97 13.37 -38.30
C LEU A 785 -22.86 13.21 -39.34
N ILE A 786 -21.68 12.77 -38.90
CA ILE A 786 -20.59 12.30 -39.77
C ILE A 786 -20.61 10.77 -39.78
N ASP A 787 -20.99 10.17 -40.92
CA ASP A 787 -21.02 8.70 -41.08
C ASP A 787 -19.63 8.13 -41.42
N ILE A 788 -18.70 8.32 -40.49
CA ILE A 788 -17.29 7.96 -40.67
C ILE A 788 -17.09 6.45 -40.90
N GLN A 789 -17.98 5.60 -40.38
CA GLN A 789 -17.93 4.17 -40.65
C GLN A 789 -18.04 3.86 -42.14
N LYS A 790 -19.10 4.37 -42.78
CA LYS A 790 -19.39 4.16 -44.20
C LYS A 790 -18.21 4.61 -45.06
N GLN A 791 -17.65 5.75 -44.71
CA GLN A 791 -16.54 6.35 -45.45
C GLN A 791 -15.25 5.56 -45.28
N MET A 792 -14.90 5.18 -44.05
CA MET A 792 -13.69 4.39 -43.80
C MET A 792 -13.77 2.98 -44.39
N ILE A 793 -14.96 2.39 -44.50
CA ILE A 793 -15.16 1.14 -45.25
C ILE A 793 -14.83 1.34 -46.73
N ALA A 794 -15.35 2.40 -47.36
CA ALA A 794 -15.07 2.70 -48.75
C ALA A 794 -13.58 2.98 -49.00
N ILE A 795 -12.93 3.75 -48.11
CA ILE A 795 -11.51 4.05 -48.17
C ILE A 795 -10.69 2.77 -48.04
N ALA A 796 -10.92 1.96 -47.00
CA ALA A 796 -10.14 0.75 -46.77
C ALA A 796 -10.27 -0.28 -47.92
N ASN A 797 -11.49 -0.45 -48.45
CA ASN A 797 -11.73 -1.34 -49.58
C ASN A 797 -11.03 -0.86 -50.86
N LYS A 798 -10.89 0.46 -51.04
CA LYS A 798 -10.16 1.05 -52.17
C LYS A 798 -8.63 0.94 -52.01
N GLU A 799 -8.09 1.16 -50.81
CA GLU A 799 -6.65 1.09 -50.55
C GLU A 799 -6.08 -0.32 -50.72
N GLY A 800 -6.88 -1.36 -50.47
CA GLY A 800 -6.49 -2.76 -50.68
C GLY A 800 -5.52 -3.36 -49.64
N ASN A 801 -4.91 -2.54 -48.77
CA ASN A 801 -4.01 -3.00 -47.71
C ASN A 801 -4.41 -2.49 -46.32
N TRP A 802 -5.35 -3.20 -45.68
CA TRP A 802 -5.84 -2.83 -44.34
C TRP A 802 -4.76 -2.84 -43.25
N LYS A 803 -3.72 -3.69 -43.34
CA LYS A 803 -2.61 -3.72 -42.36
C LYS A 803 -1.73 -2.47 -42.40
N SER A 804 -1.86 -1.64 -43.43
CA SER A 804 -1.23 -0.31 -43.46
C SER A 804 -2.03 0.75 -42.70
N MET A 805 -3.31 0.50 -42.44
CA MET A 805 -4.23 1.42 -41.76
C MET A 805 -4.46 1.03 -40.30
N TRP A 806 -4.79 -0.24 -40.04
CA TRP A 806 -4.94 -0.81 -38.69
C TRP A 806 -3.61 -1.29 -38.13
N LEU A 807 -3.51 -1.32 -36.81
CA LEU A 807 -2.28 -1.58 -36.08
C LEU A 807 -1.78 -3.01 -36.33
N ALA A 808 -0.73 -3.09 -37.14
CA ALA A 808 -0.05 -4.31 -37.53
C ALA A 808 1.42 -3.95 -37.82
N VAL A 809 2.29 -4.15 -36.83
CA VAL A 809 3.66 -3.63 -36.87
C VAL A 809 4.72 -4.72 -36.76
N ASN A 810 5.94 -4.39 -37.22
CA ASN A 810 7.14 -5.16 -36.90
C ASN A 810 7.61 -4.81 -35.48
N THR A 811 7.75 -5.81 -34.62
CA THR A 811 8.24 -5.66 -33.24
C THR A 811 9.70 -5.25 -33.14
N ASP A 812 10.52 -5.52 -34.17
CA ASP A 812 11.91 -5.04 -34.20
C ASP A 812 11.99 -3.52 -34.27
N LYS A 813 11.01 -2.90 -34.94
CA LYS A 813 10.89 -1.44 -35.04
C LYS A 813 10.10 -0.84 -33.86
N TYR A 814 9.14 -1.59 -33.32
CA TYR A 814 8.28 -1.13 -32.22
C TYR A 814 8.23 -2.18 -31.09
N PRO A 815 9.26 -2.24 -30.24
CA PRO A 815 9.39 -3.27 -29.20
C PRO A 815 8.26 -3.30 -28.18
N TYR A 816 7.54 -2.17 -27.98
CA TYR A 816 6.35 -2.10 -27.14
C TYR A 816 5.34 -3.23 -27.43
N TYR A 817 5.25 -3.66 -28.70
CA TYR A 817 4.30 -4.67 -29.16
C TYR A 817 4.76 -6.12 -28.97
N MET A 818 5.96 -6.35 -28.45
CA MET A 818 6.46 -7.70 -28.17
C MET A 818 5.54 -8.40 -27.15
N GLY A 819 5.01 -9.57 -27.50
CA GLY A 819 4.02 -10.29 -26.70
C GLY A 819 2.60 -9.68 -26.69
N ARG A 820 2.38 -8.51 -27.31
CA ARG A 820 1.09 -7.79 -27.32
C ARG A 820 0.35 -7.92 -28.64
N THR A 821 -0.94 -7.56 -28.65
CA THR A 821 -1.74 -7.42 -29.88
C THR A 821 -1.29 -6.17 -30.64
N GLY A 822 -1.37 -6.19 -31.97
CA GLY A 822 -0.94 -5.07 -32.84
C GLY A 822 0.29 -5.39 -33.70
N ARG A 823 0.82 -6.61 -33.60
CA ARG A 823 1.94 -7.14 -34.39
C ARG A 823 1.45 -7.90 -35.63
N PHE A 824 2.30 -8.14 -36.62
CA PHE A 824 1.86 -8.71 -37.91
C PHE A 824 1.17 -10.09 -37.84
N ASP A 825 1.58 -10.97 -36.94
CA ASP A 825 1.00 -12.30 -36.69
C ASP A 825 -0.27 -12.24 -35.82
N LYS A 826 -0.44 -11.17 -35.04
CA LYS A 826 -1.61 -10.92 -34.19
C LYS A 826 -2.06 -9.45 -34.30
N PRO A 827 -2.56 -9.04 -35.49
CA PRO A 827 -2.89 -7.65 -35.75
C PRO A 827 -4.10 -7.21 -34.92
N ASP A 828 -4.15 -5.92 -34.59
CA ASP A 828 -5.30 -5.31 -33.94
C ASP A 828 -6.23 -4.76 -35.03
N THR A 829 -7.42 -5.34 -35.16
CA THR A 829 -8.40 -4.92 -36.17
C THR A 829 -9.29 -3.77 -35.73
N THR A 830 -9.07 -3.19 -34.56
CA THR A 830 -9.88 -2.10 -34.00
C THR A 830 -9.11 -0.79 -34.01
N HIS A 831 -7.86 -0.81 -33.55
CA HIS A 831 -7.06 0.40 -33.44
C HIS A 831 -6.26 0.68 -34.71
N PHE A 832 -6.15 1.96 -35.04
CA PHE A 832 -5.34 2.42 -36.16
C PHE A 832 -3.89 2.61 -35.77
N GLN A 833 -3.03 2.53 -36.78
CA GLN A 833 -1.73 3.18 -36.79
C GLN A 833 -1.87 4.59 -37.40
N LEU A 834 -0.85 5.43 -37.26
CA LEU A 834 -0.88 6.84 -37.67
C LEU A 834 -1.56 7.06 -39.04
N ARG A 835 -1.20 6.29 -40.07
CA ARG A 835 -1.81 6.42 -41.41
C ARG A 835 -3.33 6.27 -41.40
N GLY A 836 -3.85 5.20 -40.80
CA GLY A 836 -5.30 4.97 -40.75
C GLY A 836 -6.03 6.04 -39.95
N ALA A 837 -5.43 6.50 -38.86
CA ALA A 837 -5.96 7.57 -38.04
C ALA A 837 -5.99 8.91 -38.78
N THR A 838 -4.93 9.23 -39.54
CA THR A 838 -4.86 10.42 -40.39
C THR A 838 -5.93 10.40 -41.48
N MET A 839 -6.11 9.26 -42.16
CA MET A 839 -7.16 9.13 -43.19
C MET A 839 -8.57 9.34 -42.60
N ALA A 840 -8.83 8.79 -41.42
CA ALA A 840 -10.10 9.04 -40.72
C ALA A 840 -10.28 10.52 -40.35
N ALA A 841 -9.23 11.15 -39.82
CA ALA A 841 -9.26 12.55 -39.44
C ALA A 841 -9.43 13.50 -40.63
N GLU A 842 -8.76 13.25 -41.75
CA GLU A 842 -8.93 13.98 -43.02
C GLU A 842 -10.36 13.86 -43.54
N GLN A 843 -10.95 12.67 -43.43
CA GLN A 843 -12.31 12.43 -43.85
C GLN A 843 -13.34 13.14 -42.95
N VAL A 844 -13.12 13.17 -41.62
CA VAL A 844 -13.92 13.99 -40.70
C VAL A 844 -13.82 15.47 -41.09
N LEU A 845 -12.61 15.98 -41.35
CA LEU A 845 -12.41 17.38 -41.77
C LEU A 845 -13.13 17.70 -43.09
N LYS A 846 -13.10 16.77 -44.05
CA LYS A 846 -13.80 16.89 -45.32
C LYS A 846 -15.31 16.98 -45.12
N ASP A 847 -15.88 16.14 -44.26
CA ASP A 847 -17.31 16.14 -43.96
C ASP A 847 -17.76 17.45 -43.28
N ILE A 848 -16.97 17.97 -42.33
CA ILE A 848 -17.25 19.28 -41.72
C ILE A 848 -17.38 20.37 -42.79
N LYS A 849 -16.52 20.35 -43.81
CA LYS A 849 -16.54 21.34 -44.91
C LYS A 849 -17.70 21.16 -45.87
N GLN A 850 -18.33 20.00 -45.91
CA GLN A 850 -19.42 19.67 -46.84
C GLN A 850 -20.82 19.77 -46.21
N GLN A 851 -20.94 19.67 -44.88
CA GLN A 851 -22.21 19.72 -44.19
C GLN A 851 -22.66 21.17 -43.93
N PRO A 852 -23.86 21.59 -44.40
CA PRO A 852 -24.38 22.93 -44.18
C PRO A 852 -24.47 23.33 -42.70
N GLU A 853 -24.84 22.38 -41.84
CA GLU A 853 -25.01 22.55 -40.40
C GLU A 853 -23.67 22.85 -39.69
N LEU A 854 -22.55 22.42 -40.29
CA LEU A 854 -21.20 22.62 -39.77
C LEU A 854 -20.44 23.74 -40.49
N LYS A 855 -21.09 24.49 -41.39
CA LYS A 855 -20.47 25.57 -42.16
C LYS A 855 -19.78 26.62 -41.28
N ALA A 856 -20.36 26.94 -40.12
CA ALA A 856 -19.78 27.88 -39.16
C ALA A 856 -18.44 27.40 -38.58
N LEU A 857 -18.32 26.09 -38.32
CA LEU A 857 -17.07 25.47 -37.92
C LEU A 857 -16.09 25.41 -39.10
N ALA A 858 -16.57 24.99 -40.28
CA ALA A 858 -15.76 24.87 -41.49
C ALA A 858 -15.06 26.19 -41.90
N MET A 859 -15.71 27.35 -41.71
CA MET A 859 -15.09 28.65 -42.00
C MET A 859 -13.93 29.01 -41.05
N LYS A 860 -13.82 28.33 -39.90
CA LYS A 860 -12.76 28.54 -38.90
C LYS A 860 -11.62 27.51 -39.03
N LEU A 861 -11.84 26.41 -39.75
CA LEU A 861 -10.92 25.29 -39.98
C LEU A 861 -10.22 25.38 -41.34
#